data_AF-A0A8A3PGB9-F1
#
_entry.id   AF-A0A8A3PGB9-F1
#
_cell.length_a   1.000
_cell.length_b   1.000
_cell.length_c   1.000
_cell.angle_alpha   90.00
_cell.angle_beta   90.00
_cell.angle_gamma   90.00
#
_symmetry.space_group_name_H-M   'P 1'
#
loop_
_entity.id
_entity.type
_entity.pdbx_description
1 polymer ?
#
loop_
_entity_poly.entity_id
_entity_poly.type
_entity_poly.pdbx_seq_one_letter_code
_entity_poly.pdbx_strand_id
1 'polypeptide(L)'
;MYKPPPSLLSRSLPVYHLTAPNTSLGKTIFSTLLCRQLLARKQTPYYLKPISTGPLDEADDGHIGRFAKGTKIECLFRYGEAVSPHVAARGVKPPNGHEIVTAISEQVQKWTRNHEKGQEGLIIVEGAGGVHSPTPSGTSQVDALRPLRMPVFLVGDPKLGGISATISAWESLHLRGYDIDSVLIFQEEKYGNYAYLSKYFQERGIATTVIPPPPNQIPNLQEDQESMASYYSSIAQSGEIEALVESSRQRNLSRIEDLEQMATKAHKTFWYPFTQMKQLSPDQILPIDSAYGDYFQTLSTPDLSEPSLQQQNENNLLTPTLDGSGSWWTQGLGHGNPNLALAAAYASGRYGHCIFASTIHSPALKLANHLLANLKNPRASRVFYSDNGSTGMEVAVKMALTAATKNYRWGNDRAKRHEVGVIGLKGSYHGDTIGAMNLSEASVYNEKVNWYRGRGLWFDVPKVWMKNGKWLVYDMNGENVEKSFDELEYVFSPHRDASHLKKKYEKHILAELQRAHGKGMKFGALVIEPIVLGAGGMLFCDPLFQRTLTNVIRNVPDYFFGKVHPTSPDAPLPSPTKWSRLPVIHDEVFTGLYRLGHFSASTLLHTNPDISVHAKLLTGGLLPLCATVASESIYEAFLGDEKSEALLHGHSYTGHAVGCEVARVGLETMQALDNDKDGGWEGFRRDWGVDTASRSKATGGTTLDTEVKKVGSGEQEKAQVWSIWSRDFVTSLSHLESVDGVVALGSVLAITFKDEQGGGYTSKVTEVVRERLLLGGGDAEGKSPEWNIHARILGNVVYVMGSQVMTAEQVKSIEGRLGEILRA
;
A
#
# COMPACT_ATOMS: atom_id res chain seq x y z
N MET A 1 -20.59 10.47 -5.00
CA MET A 1 -19.44 9.68 -5.50
C MET A 1 -18.29 10.01 -4.57
N TYR A 2 -17.60 9.01 -4.03
CA TYR A 2 -16.45 9.20 -3.13
C TYR A 2 -15.44 10.18 -3.73
N LYS A 3 -14.93 11.11 -2.93
CA LYS A 3 -13.89 12.08 -3.32
C LYS A 3 -12.81 12.08 -2.26
N PRO A 4 -11.54 11.81 -2.57
CA PRO A 4 -10.50 11.85 -1.56
C PRO A 4 -10.39 13.29 -1.00
N PRO A 5 -10.46 13.47 0.33
CA PRO A 5 -10.36 14.80 0.90
C PRO A 5 -8.91 15.30 0.80
N PRO A 6 -8.70 16.58 0.47
CA PRO A 6 -7.36 17.16 0.50
C PRO A 6 -6.89 17.39 1.93
N SER A 7 -5.59 17.21 2.14
CA SER A 7 -4.92 17.77 3.30
C SER A 7 -5.06 19.29 3.27
N LEU A 8 -5.17 19.91 4.44
CA LEU A 8 -5.50 21.32 4.56
C LEU A 8 -4.21 22.12 4.81
N LEU A 9 -3.56 22.57 3.74
CA LEU A 9 -2.35 23.39 3.83
C LEU A 9 -2.54 24.70 3.06
N SER A 10 -2.51 25.82 3.77
CA SER A 10 -2.75 27.16 3.22
C SER A 10 -1.72 28.15 3.75
N ARG A 11 -1.33 29.11 2.91
CA ARG A 11 -0.43 30.21 3.29
C ARG A 11 -1.12 31.26 4.14
N SER A 12 -2.33 31.66 3.75
CA SER A 12 -3.08 32.77 4.35
C SER A 12 -3.94 32.33 5.52
N LEU A 13 -4.47 31.10 5.45
CA LEU A 13 -5.46 30.59 6.40
C LEU A 13 -5.10 29.18 6.92
N PRO A 14 -4.04 29.05 7.73
CA PRO A 14 -3.64 27.77 8.31
C PRO A 14 -4.73 27.15 9.18
N VAL A 15 -4.77 25.81 9.19
CA VAL A 15 -5.79 25.02 9.87
C VAL A 15 -5.14 24.16 10.95
N TYR A 16 -5.64 24.27 12.19
CA TYR A 16 -5.14 23.50 13.33
C TYR A 16 -6.23 22.67 13.97
N HIS A 17 -5.91 21.44 14.33
CA HIS A 17 -6.75 20.59 15.16
C HIS A 17 -6.44 20.84 16.63
N LEU A 18 -7.43 21.27 17.42
CA LEU A 18 -7.29 21.43 18.86
C LEU A 18 -7.92 20.24 19.59
N THR A 19 -7.11 19.48 20.32
CA THR A 19 -7.55 18.27 21.03
C THR A 19 -6.89 18.16 22.41
N ALA A 20 -7.22 17.11 23.16
CA ALA A 20 -6.72 16.89 24.51
C ALA A 20 -6.65 15.39 24.85
N PRO A 21 -5.94 14.98 25.91
CA PRO A 21 -6.00 13.61 26.43
C PRO A 21 -7.40 13.19 26.88
N ASN A 22 -8.18 14.13 27.42
CA ASN A 22 -9.49 13.86 28.02
C ASN A 22 -10.45 15.07 27.92
N THR A 23 -11.68 14.90 28.38
CA THR A 23 -12.68 15.96 28.54
C THR A 23 -12.31 16.92 29.68
N SER A 24 -12.91 18.13 29.66
CA SER A 24 -12.80 19.11 30.76
C SER A 24 -11.37 19.56 31.11
N LEU A 25 -10.50 19.62 30.09
CA LEU A 25 -9.13 20.15 30.19
C LEU A 25 -8.98 21.58 29.63
N GLY A 26 -10.08 22.20 29.20
CA GLY A 26 -10.09 23.59 28.73
C GLY A 26 -9.90 23.79 27.22
N LYS A 27 -10.24 22.80 26.38
CA LYS A 27 -10.19 22.94 24.91
C LYS A 27 -10.86 24.23 24.43
N THR A 28 -12.13 24.41 24.78
CA THR A 28 -12.93 25.59 24.43
C THR A 28 -12.35 26.90 24.98
N ILE A 29 -11.66 26.85 26.12
CA ILE A 29 -10.99 28.02 26.71
C ILE A 29 -9.79 28.43 25.85
N PHE A 30 -8.94 27.49 25.45
CA PHE A 30 -7.81 27.76 24.55
C PHE A 30 -8.29 28.19 23.15
N SER A 31 -9.33 27.55 22.59
CA SER A 31 -9.97 27.99 21.35
C SER A 31 -10.44 29.45 21.44
N THR A 32 -11.10 29.82 22.54
CA THR A 32 -11.58 31.20 22.77
C THR A 32 -10.42 32.19 22.85
N LEU A 33 -9.35 31.85 23.55
CA LEU A 33 -8.16 32.71 23.68
C LEU A 33 -7.49 32.96 22.33
N LEU A 34 -7.31 31.91 21.52
CA LEU A 34 -6.80 32.02 20.17
C LEU A 34 -7.70 32.94 19.32
N CYS A 35 -9.02 32.73 19.32
CA CYS A 35 -9.95 33.58 18.59
C CYS A 35 -9.86 35.05 19.01
N ARG A 36 -9.79 35.33 20.31
CA ARG A 36 -9.65 36.69 20.84
C ARG A 36 -8.33 37.35 20.44
N GLN A 37 -7.23 36.61 20.47
CA GLN A 37 -5.93 37.13 20.05
C GLN A 37 -5.92 37.53 18.57
N LEU A 38 -6.55 36.72 17.72
CA LEU A 38 -6.70 37.01 16.29
C LEU A 38 -7.54 38.29 16.07
N LEU A 39 -8.68 38.42 16.78
CA LEU A 39 -9.51 39.63 16.71
C LEU A 39 -8.76 40.89 17.15
N ALA A 40 -7.96 40.81 18.21
CA ALA A 40 -7.14 41.92 18.68
C ALA A 40 -6.12 42.39 17.62
N ARG A 41 -5.64 41.47 16.78
CA ARG A 41 -4.73 41.73 15.65
C ARG A 41 -5.45 42.09 14.34
N LYS A 42 -6.77 42.31 14.37
CA LYS A 42 -7.61 42.54 13.18
C LYS A 42 -7.53 41.41 12.14
N GLN A 43 -7.26 40.21 12.61
CA GLN A 43 -7.28 38.98 11.83
C GLN A 43 -8.64 38.30 11.98
N THR A 44 -9.05 37.49 11.01
CA THR A 44 -10.34 36.79 11.08
C THR A 44 -10.15 35.40 11.68
N PRO A 45 -10.68 35.13 12.89
CA PRO A 45 -10.72 33.77 13.42
C PRO A 45 -11.91 32.99 12.86
N TYR A 46 -11.64 31.71 12.60
CA TYR A 46 -12.65 30.74 12.20
C TYR A 46 -12.63 29.57 13.18
N TYR A 47 -13.79 29.24 13.72
CA TYR A 47 -13.97 28.16 14.68
C TYR A 47 -14.92 27.12 14.12
N LEU A 48 -14.42 25.90 13.94
CA LEU A 48 -15.17 24.76 13.47
C LEU A 48 -15.28 23.72 14.58
N LYS A 49 -16.52 23.37 14.92
CA LYS A 49 -16.83 22.22 15.78
C LYS A 49 -17.39 21.10 14.92
N PRO A 50 -16.60 20.08 14.52
CA PRO A 50 -17.12 19.01 13.68
C PRO A 50 -18.27 18.27 14.36
N ILE A 51 -18.10 17.94 15.63
CA ILE A 51 -19.07 17.14 16.39
C ILE A 51 -19.31 17.81 17.74
N SER A 52 -20.58 18.05 18.07
CA SER A 52 -21.02 18.57 19.37
C SER A 52 -22.08 17.66 19.99
N THR A 53 -21.98 17.45 21.29
CA THR A 53 -22.90 16.62 22.09
C THR A 53 -23.32 17.39 23.34
N GLY A 54 -24.59 17.31 23.73
CA GLY A 54 -25.13 18.01 24.89
C GLY A 54 -26.09 19.14 24.53
N PRO A 55 -26.65 19.82 25.54
CA PRO A 55 -27.66 20.84 25.34
C PRO A 55 -27.07 22.13 24.72
N LEU A 56 -27.92 22.94 24.08
CA LEU A 56 -27.50 24.09 23.27
C LEU A 56 -26.86 25.23 24.08
N ASP A 57 -27.26 25.37 25.34
CA ASP A 57 -26.75 26.38 26.28
C ASP A 57 -25.33 26.06 26.79
N GLU A 58 -24.93 24.79 26.72
CA GLU A 58 -23.58 24.32 27.02
C GLU A 58 -22.71 24.17 25.75
N ALA A 59 -23.24 24.50 24.57
CA ALA A 59 -22.55 24.26 23.31
C ALA A 59 -21.31 25.16 23.15
N ASP A 60 -20.18 24.56 22.75
CA ASP A 60 -18.89 25.23 22.62
C ASP A 60 -18.95 26.43 21.66
N ASP A 61 -19.71 26.32 20.57
CA ASP A 61 -19.93 27.40 19.60
C ASP A 61 -20.68 28.60 20.20
N GLY A 62 -21.62 28.34 21.12
CA GLY A 62 -22.28 29.39 21.91
C GLY A 62 -21.31 30.11 22.85
N HIS A 63 -20.39 29.37 23.47
CA HIS A 63 -19.33 29.93 24.31
C HIS A 63 -18.38 30.83 23.52
N ILE A 64 -17.89 30.36 22.37
CA ILE A 64 -17.03 31.14 21.47
C ILE A 64 -17.76 32.40 20.98
N GLY A 65 -19.04 32.27 20.58
CA GLY A 65 -19.84 33.41 20.13
C GLY A 65 -20.03 34.49 21.20
N ARG A 66 -20.08 34.08 22.47
CA ARG A 66 -20.19 34.99 23.62
C ARG A 66 -18.88 35.73 23.91
N PHE A 67 -17.76 35.00 23.99
CA PHE A 67 -16.49 35.55 24.49
C PHE A 67 -15.50 36.00 23.40
N ALA A 68 -15.72 35.61 22.14
CA ALA A 68 -14.91 35.99 20.99
C ALA A 68 -15.79 36.54 19.84
N LYS A 69 -16.63 37.53 20.16
CA LYS A 69 -17.57 38.15 19.22
C LYS A 69 -16.83 38.70 17.98
N GLY A 70 -17.25 38.25 16.80
CA GLY A 70 -16.57 38.53 15.52
C GLY A 70 -15.99 37.27 14.86
N THR A 71 -15.88 36.18 15.61
CA THR A 71 -15.46 34.86 15.09
C THR A 71 -16.49 34.28 14.13
N LYS A 72 -16.01 33.69 13.03
CA LYS A 72 -16.84 32.89 12.12
C LYS A 72 -16.96 31.48 12.71
N ILE A 73 -18.18 31.04 12.99
CA ILE A 73 -18.44 29.84 13.77
C ILE A 73 -19.31 28.88 12.95
N GLU A 74 -18.96 27.60 12.96
CA GLU A 74 -19.77 26.54 12.36
C GLU A 74 -19.72 25.27 13.22
N CYS A 75 -20.86 24.59 13.33
CA CYS A 75 -20.97 23.27 13.96
C CYS A 75 -21.60 22.29 12.95
N LEU A 76 -20.88 21.25 12.55
CA LEU A 76 -21.32 20.37 11.45
C LEU A 76 -22.36 19.34 11.88
N PHE A 77 -22.09 18.63 12.98
CA PHE A 77 -22.96 17.57 13.50
C PHE A 77 -23.26 17.82 14.98
N ARG A 78 -24.56 17.82 15.34
CA ARG A 78 -25.02 18.12 16.70
C ARG A 78 -25.95 17.04 17.22
N TYR A 79 -25.74 16.66 18.49
CA TYR A 79 -26.56 15.70 19.21
C TYR A 79 -26.96 16.28 20.57
N GLY A 80 -28.22 16.10 20.99
CA GLY A 80 -28.75 16.75 22.20
C GLY A 80 -28.35 16.09 23.51
N GLU A 81 -27.97 14.81 23.50
CA GLU A 81 -27.56 14.10 24.72
C GLU A 81 -26.11 14.43 25.11
N ALA A 82 -25.89 14.75 26.39
CA ALA A 82 -24.57 15.06 26.96
C ALA A 82 -23.74 13.79 27.24
N VAL A 83 -23.43 13.04 26.19
CA VAL A 83 -22.66 11.79 26.21
C VAL A 83 -21.68 11.75 25.05
N SER A 84 -20.76 10.79 25.03
CA SER A 84 -19.80 10.66 23.91
C SER A 84 -20.50 10.47 22.56
N PRO A 85 -19.91 10.92 21.42
CA PRO A 85 -20.61 10.97 20.13
C PRO A 85 -21.24 9.67 19.65
N HIS A 86 -20.55 8.53 19.79
CA HIS A 86 -21.09 7.22 19.38
C HIS A 86 -22.33 6.78 20.19
N VAL A 87 -22.48 7.26 21.43
CA VAL A 87 -23.68 7.01 22.25
C VAL A 87 -24.78 7.98 21.83
N ALA A 88 -24.44 9.25 21.67
CA ALA A 88 -25.41 10.30 21.31
C ALA A 88 -26.03 10.07 19.92
N ALA A 89 -25.32 9.37 19.03
CA ALA A 89 -25.80 8.99 17.70
C ALA A 89 -26.58 7.67 17.66
N ARG A 90 -26.83 7.01 18.80
CA ARG A 90 -27.65 5.79 18.83
C ARG A 90 -29.07 6.08 18.35
N GLY A 91 -29.63 5.19 17.54
CA GLY A 91 -30.99 5.33 17.01
C GLY A 91 -31.11 6.21 15.76
N VAL A 92 -30.01 6.82 15.29
CA VAL A 92 -29.94 7.49 13.98
C VAL A 92 -28.81 6.87 13.15
N LYS A 93 -28.80 7.10 11.82
CA LYS A 93 -27.66 6.71 10.97
C LYS A 93 -26.53 7.73 11.17
N PRO A 94 -25.42 7.40 11.86
CA PRO A 94 -24.34 8.35 12.10
C PRO A 94 -23.56 8.63 10.81
N PRO A 95 -22.97 9.83 10.66
CA PRO A 95 -21.98 10.07 9.62
C PRO A 95 -20.75 9.19 9.88
N ASN A 96 -20.24 8.56 8.83
CA ASN A 96 -18.99 7.81 8.88
C ASN A 96 -17.77 8.75 8.83
N GLY A 97 -16.57 8.20 9.06
CA GLY A 97 -15.33 9.00 9.08
C GLY A 97 -15.07 9.78 7.79
N HIS A 98 -15.41 9.22 6.62
CA HIS A 98 -15.27 9.90 5.34
C HIS A 98 -16.23 11.09 5.23
N GLU A 99 -17.51 10.91 5.59
CA GLU A 99 -18.52 11.98 5.59
C GLU A 99 -18.12 13.14 6.52
N ILE A 100 -17.56 12.82 7.70
CA ILE A 100 -17.06 13.83 8.64
C ILE A 100 -15.91 14.65 8.03
N VAL A 101 -14.93 13.96 7.46
CA VAL A 101 -13.76 14.62 6.86
C VAL A 101 -14.14 15.45 5.64
N THR A 102 -15.04 14.95 4.79
CA THR A 102 -15.56 15.68 3.64
C THR A 102 -16.27 16.96 4.08
N ALA A 103 -17.14 16.89 5.09
CA ALA A 103 -17.84 18.06 5.62
C ALA A 103 -16.86 19.10 6.21
N ILE A 104 -15.80 18.67 6.90
CA ILE A 104 -14.73 19.57 7.37
C ILE A 104 -14.04 20.23 6.17
N SER A 105 -13.62 19.45 5.18
CA SER A 105 -12.92 19.96 3.99
C SER A 105 -13.78 20.97 3.22
N GLU A 106 -15.05 20.67 2.98
CA GLU A 106 -15.97 21.56 2.27
C GLU A 106 -16.16 22.89 3.00
N GLN A 107 -16.32 22.86 4.32
CA GLN A 107 -16.46 24.08 5.12
C GLN A 107 -15.16 24.89 5.14
N VAL A 108 -14.00 24.25 5.29
CA VAL A 108 -12.69 24.91 5.25
C VAL A 108 -12.47 25.55 3.87
N GLN A 109 -12.75 24.84 2.78
CA GLN A 109 -12.64 25.38 1.43
C GLN A 109 -13.61 26.54 1.19
N LYS A 110 -14.83 26.48 1.75
CA LYS A 110 -15.80 27.59 1.72
C LYS A 110 -15.25 28.83 2.43
N TRP A 111 -14.65 28.69 3.61
CA TRP A 111 -14.03 29.82 4.30
C TRP A 111 -12.80 30.36 3.58
N THR A 112 -11.97 29.46 3.07
CA THR A 112 -10.75 29.84 2.35
C THR A 112 -11.07 30.62 1.08
N ARG A 113 -12.07 30.19 0.28
CA ARG A 113 -12.53 30.91 -0.92
C ARG A 113 -13.11 32.30 -0.62
N ASN A 114 -13.74 32.46 0.55
CA ASN A 114 -14.35 33.72 0.98
C ASN A 114 -13.39 34.58 1.82
N HIS A 115 -12.16 34.14 2.05
CA HIS A 115 -11.19 34.87 2.83
C HIS A 115 -10.64 36.05 2.01
N GLU A 116 -10.63 37.25 2.60
CA GLU A 116 -10.17 38.45 1.89
C GLU A 116 -8.67 38.35 1.60
N LYS A 117 -8.29 38.62 0.34
CA LYS A 117 -6.88 38.56 -0.08
C LYS A 117 -6.02 39.51 0.75
N GLY A 118 -4.90 39.01 1.24
CA GLY A 118 -3.95 39.77 2.06
C GLY A 118 -4.36 39.96 3.52
N GLN A 119 -5.56 39.49 3.93
CA GLN A 119 -5.86 39.33 5.34
C GLN A 119 -5.24 38.03 5.87
N GLU A 120 -4.94 38.04 7.16
CA GLU A 120 -4.45 36.87 7.87
C GLU A 120 -5.59 36.29 8.72
N GLY A 121 -5.60 34.98 8.87
CA GLY A 121 -6.55 34.29 9.74
C GLY A 121 -6.00 32.94 10.21
N LEU A 122 -6.81 32.24 10.99
CA LEU A 122 -6.53 30.88 11.46
C LEU A 122 -7.86 30.14 11.60
N ILE A 123 -7.90 28.89 11.14
CA ILE A 123 -9.03 27.98 11.38
C ILE A 123 -8.65 27.04 12.53
N ILE A 124 -9.51 27.02 13.55
CA ILE A 124 -9.43 26.07 14.67
C ILE A 124 -10.51 25.03 14.46
N VAL A 125 -10.10 23.78 14.28
CA VAL A 125 -10.98 22.62 14.26
C VAL A 125 -10.91 21.97 15.63
N GLU A 126 -11.93 22.14 16.47
CA GLU A 126 -11.92 21.62 17.83
C GLU A 126 -12.49 20.19 17.89
N GLY A 127 -11.67 19.25 18.35
CA GLY A 127 -12.07 17.86 18.53
C GLY A 127 -13.12 17.67 19.64
N ALA A 128 -13.85 16.55 19.57
CA ALA A 128 -14.80 16.15 20.61
C ALA A 128 -14.13 15.15 21.57
N GLY A 129 -14.27 15.35 22.88
CA GLY A 129 -13.68 14.45 23.87
C GLY A 129 -12.15 14.53 23.93
N GLY A 130 -11.48 13.38 24.03
CA GLY A 130 -10.02 13.23 23.95
C GLY A 130 -9.54 12.58 22.65
N VAL A 131 -8.22 12.41 22.47
CA VAL A 131 -7.60 11.92 21.22
C VAL A 131 -8.26 10.66 20.64
N HIS A 132 -8.60 9.68 21.48
CA HIS A 132 -9.24 8.42 21.07
C HIS A 132 -10.76 8.37 21.28
N SER A 133 -11.40 9.51 21.59
CA SER A 133 -12.86 9.54 21.67
C SER A 133 -13.45 9.11 20.32
N PRO A 134 -14.47 8.24 20.33
CA PRO A 134 -15.07 7.75 19.12
C PRO A 134 -15.90 8.84 18.44
N THR A 135 -15.86 8.86 17.11
CA THR A 135 -16.80 9.59 16.25
C THR A 135 -18.22 9.00 16.40
N PRO A 136 -19.26 9.64 15.86
CA PRO A 136 -20.61 9.07 15.80
C PRO A 136 -20.68 7.64 15.25
N SER A 137 -19.82 7.29 14.29
CA SER A 137 -19.73 5.93 13.71
C SER A 137 -18.91 4.94 14.53
N GLY A 138 -18.33 5.35 15.66
CA GLY A 138 -17.52 4.49 16.54
C GLY A 138 -16.02 4.44 16.20
N THR A 139 -15.59 5.01 15.07
CA THR A 139 -14.16 5.10 14.71
C THR A 139 -13.45 6.07 15.66
N SER A 140 -12.23 5.78 16.09
CA SER A 140 -11.45 6.73 16.90
C SER A 140 -11.20 8.02 16.12
N GLN A 141 -11.43 9.21 16.71
CA GLN A 141 -11.41 10.47 15.94
C GLN A 141 -10.04 10.74 15.29
N VAL A 142 -8.95 10.35 15.95
CA VAL A 142 -7.60 10.53 15.41
C VAL A 142 -7.32 9.64 14.19
N ASP A 143 -8.03 8.53 14.04
CA ASP A 143 -7.98 7.72 12.82
C ASP A 143 -8.89 8.31 11.74
N ALA A 144 -10.09 8.78 12.13
CA ALA A 144 -11.04 9.38 11.21
C ALA A 144 -10.51 10.67 10.57
N LEU A 145 -9.85 11.55 11.34
CA LEU A 145 -9.33 12.83 10.86
C LEU A 145 -7.97 12.72 10.16
N ARG A 146 -7.38 11.52 10.09
CA ARG A 146 -6.05 11.30 9.54
C ARG A 146 -5.87 11.75 8.07
N PRO A 147 -6.87 11.64 7.17
CA PRO A 147 -6.72 12.14 5.80
C PRO A 147 -6.41 13.64 5.72
N LEU A 148 -6.89 14.46 6.68
CA LEU A 148 -6.66 15.91 6.69
C LEU A 148 -5.28 16.30 7.22
N ARG A 149 -4.65 15.42 8.03
CA ARG A 149 -3.34 15.61 8.69
C ARG A 149 -3.08 17.04 9.18
N MET A 150 -4.08 17.64 9.84
CA MET A 150 -3.94 18.98 10.41
C MET A 150 -2.89 18.98 11.52
N PRO A 151 -1.99 19.97 11.60
CA PRO A 151 -1.14 20.15 12.77
C PRO A 151 -1.98 20.35 14.04
N VAL A 152 -1.44 19.93 15.18
CA VAL A 152 -2.23 19.76 16.41
C VAL A 152 -1.78 20.71 17.52
N PHE A 153 -2.76 21.39 18.13
CA PHE A 153 -2.64 21.96 19.46
C PHE A 153 -3.14 20.95 20.50
N LEU A 154 -2.24 20.44 21.34
CA LEU A 154 -2.56 19.44 22.36
C LEU A 154 -2.74 20.11 23.72
N VAL A 155 -3.96 20.16 24.22
CA VAL A 155 -4.25 20.67 25.57
C VAL A 155 -3.87 19.62 26.61
N GLY A 156 -2.79 19.85 27.35
CA GLY A 156 -2.29 18.98 28.41
C GLY A 156 -3.19 18.97 29.65
N ASP A 157 -3.04 17.93 30.46
CA ASP A 157 -3.79 17.78 31.70
C ASP A 157 -3.00 18.32 32.91
N PRO A 158 -3.46 19.41 33.55
CA PRO A 158 -2.77 20.01 34.68
C PRO A 158 -2.98 19.23 36.00
N LYS A 159 -3.88 18.22 36.04
CA LYS A 159 -4.28 17.52 37.26
C LYS A 159 -3.37 16.31 37.57
N LEU A 160 -3.59 15.67 38.72
CA LEU A 160 -2.89 14.43 39.08
C LEU A 160 -3.12 13.34 38.01
N GLY A 161 -2.04 12.68 37.57
CA GLY A 161 -2.06 11.72 36.45
C GLY A 161 -1.94 12.37 35.06
N GLY A 162 -2.04 13.70 34.99
CA GLY A 162 -2.08 14.43 33.73
C GLY A 162 -0.79 14.41 32.90
N ILE A 163 0.38 14.24 33.55
CA ILE A 163 1.66 14.03 32.84
C ILE A 163 1.56 12.79 31.93
N SER A 164 1.16 11.65 32.50
CA SER A 164 1.05 10.40 31.76
C SER A 164 0.00 10.51 30.67
N ALA A 165 -1.18 11.06 30.98
CA ALA A 165 -2.25 11.22 30.01
C ALA A 165 -1.83 12.09 28.81
N THR A 166 -1.10 13.18 29.07
CA THR A 166 -0.60 14.09 28.04
C THR A 166 0.43 13.42 27.14
N ILE A 167 1.39 12.70 27.72
CA ILE A 167 2.41 11.96 26.95
C ILE A 167 1.77 10.86 26.12
N SER A 168 0.85 10.06 26.69
CA SER A 168 0.16 9.00 25.95
C SER A 168 -0.68 9.54 24.79
N ALA A 169 -1.36 10.67 24.99
CA ALA A 169 -2.09 11.35 23.92
C ALA A 169 -1.16 11.82 22.79
N TRP A 170 0.00 12.38 23.14
CA TRP A 170 1.05 12.76 22.19
C TRP A 170 1.57 11.55 21.41
N GLU A 171 1.93 10.46 22.08
CA GLU A 171 2.41 9.23 21.44
C GLU A 171 1.35 8.66 20.46
N SER A 172 0.07 8.66 20.86
CA SER A 172 -1.03 8.22 20.01
C SER A 172 -1.18 9.04 18.73
N LEU A 173 -1.00 10.37 18.81
CA LEU A 173 -1.01 11.27 17.66
C LEU A 173 0.24 11.07 16.80
N HIS A 174 1.42 10.97 17.42
CA HIS A 174 2.69 10.83 16.74
C HIS A 174 2.79 9.50 15.97
N LEU A 175 2.33 8.40 16.55
CA LEU A 175 2.24 7.09 15.88
C LEU A 175 1.33 7.09 14.65
N ARG A 176 0.43 8.06 14.55
CA ARG A 176 -0.45 8.27 13.39
C ARG A 176 0.11 9.30 12.42
N GLY A 177 1.28 9.88 12.67
CA GLY A 177 1.92 10.85 11.78
C GLY A 177 1.34 12.26 11.85
N TYR A 178 0.73 12.63 12.99
CA TYR A 178 0.39 14.02 13.26
C TYR A 178 1.60 14.81 13.76
N ASP A 179 1.70 16.05 13.31
CA ASP A 179 2.67 17.03 13.81
C ASP A 179 2.04 17.81 14.95
N ILE A 180 2.72 17.84 16.10
CA ILE A 180 2.26 18.57 17.28
C ILE A 180 2.92 19.94 17.27
N ASP A 181 2.11 20.96 17.06
CA ASP A 181 2.59 22.33 16.98
C ASP A 181 2.93 22.85 18.39
N SER A 182 1.98 22.80 19.31
CA SER A 182 2.22 23.24 20.69
C SER A 182 1.43 22.41 21.70
N VAL A 183 1.99 22.28 22.90
CA VAL A 183 1.29 21.76 24.07
C VAL A 183 0.76 22.93 24.89
N LEU A 184 -0.55 22.99 25.09
CA LEU A 184 -1.22 24.07 25.81
C LEU A 184 -1.58 23.58 27.21
N ILE A 185 -1.18 24.26 28.28
CA ILE A 185 -1.44 23.76 29.64
C ILE A 185 -1.68 24.88 30.65
N PHE A 186 -2.55 24.61 31.62
CA PHE A 186 -2.77 25.51 32.74
C PHE A 186 -1.68 25.38 33.80
N GLN A 187 -1.27 26.51 34.37
CA GLN A 187 -0.30 26.61 35.46
C GLN A 187 -0.94 26.23 36.80
N GLU A 188 -1.16 24.93 37.01
CA GLU A 188 -1.63 24.41 38.29
C GLU A 188 -0.45 24.15 39.24
N GLU A 189 -0.24 25.09 40.16
CA GLU A 189 0.88 25.04 41.12
C GLU A 189 0.82 23.84 42.06
N LYS A 190 -0.38 23.32 42.36
CA LYS A 190 -0.52 22.17 43.25
C LYS A 190 0.21 20.93 42.73
N TYR A 191 0.20 20.71 41.41
CA TYR A 191 0.78 19.51 40.80
C TYR A 191 2.06 19.80 40.02
N GLY A 192 2.27 21.02 39.54
CA GLY A 192 3.49 21.39 38.81
C GLY A 192 3.68 20.70 37.47
N ASN A 193 2.63 20.09 36.90
CA ASN A 193 2.70 19.34 35.63
C ASN A 193 3.25 20.20 34.47
N TYR A 194 2.89 21.49 34.45
CA TYR A 194 3.33 22.44 33.41
C TYR A 194 4.86 22.55 33.32
N ALA A 195 5.56 22.53 34.45
CA ALA A 195 7.03 22.63 34.48
C ALA A 195 7.68 21.37 33.92
N TYR A 196 7.17 20.20 34.32
CA TYR A 196 7.66 18.91 33.83
C TYR A 196 7.41 18.75 32.32
N LEU A 197 6.16 18.98 31.89
CA LEU A 197 5.77 18.80 30.49
C LEU A 197 6.47 19.80 29.56
N SER A 198 6.65 21.06 30.00
CA SER A 198 7.43 22.05 29.26
C SER A 198 8.84 21.54 28.93
N LYS A 199 9.55 21.02 29.94
CA LYS A 199 10.89 20.45 29.74
C LYS A 199 10.85 19.21 28.83
N TYR A 200 9.92 18.29 29.09
CA TYR A 200 9.79 17.04 28.33
C TYR A 200 9.57 17.28 26.82
N PHE A 201 8.71 18.24 26.48
CA PHE A 201 8.39 18.57 25.09
C PHE A 201 9.46 19.46 24.44
N GLN A 202 10.11 20.35 25.20
CA GLN A 202 11.23 21.14 24.69
C GLN A 202 12.38 20.24 24.20
N GLU A 203 12.72 19.18 24.94
CA GLU A 203 13.73 18.19 24.53
C GLU A 203 13.38 17.47 23.21
N ARG A 204 12.11 17.54 22.79
CA ARG A 204 11.57 16.96 21.54
C ARG A 204 11.26 18.03 20.49
N GLY A 205 11.67 19.27 20.70
CA GLY A 205 11.44 20.39 19.78
C GLY A 205 9.99 20.89 19.73
N ILE A 206 9.18 20.57 20.73
CA ILE A 206 7.77 20.99 20.82
C ILE A 206 7.64 22.08 21.89
N ALA A 207 7.13 23.24 21.49
CA ALA A 207 6.89 24.35 22.41
C ALA A 207 5.71 24.03 23.36
N THR A 208 5.76 24.61 24.56
CA THR A 208 4.65 24.54 25.52
C THR A 208 4.19 25.96 25.86
N THR A 209 2.89 26.21 25.74
CA THR A 209 2.24 27.46 26.13
C THR A 209 1.57 27.26 27.48
N VAL A 210 2.09 27.94 28.50
CA VAL A 210 1.61 27.85 29.88
C VAL A 210 0.84 29.13 30.22
N ILE A 211 -0.39 29.00 30.72
CA ILE A 211 -1.21 30.13 31.18
C ILE A 211 -1.85 29.82 32.54
N PRO A 212 -2.18 30.84 33.37
CA PRO A 212 -2.96 30.63 34.60
C PRO A 212 -4.28 29.88 34.37
N PRO A 213 -4.80 29.12 35.35
CA PRO A 213 -6.10 28.45 35.23
C PRO A 213 -7.27 29.47 35.19
N PRO A 214 -8.41 29.11 34.57
CA PRO A 214 -9.61 29.94 34.62
C PRO A 214 -10.17 30.07 36.05
N PRO A 215 -10.95 31.13 36.34
CA PRO A 215 -11.63 31.26 37.63
C PRO A 215 -12.62 30.11 37.88
N ASN A 216 -12.91 29.85 39.15
CA ASN A 216 -13.95 28.89 39.53
C ASN A 216 -15.33 29.40 39.09
N GLN A 217 -16.22 28.46 38.73
CA GLN A 217 -17.58 28.79 38.32
C GLN A 217 -18.37 29.48 39.43
N ILE A 218 -19.02 30.58 39.10
CA ILE A 218 -19.85 31.37 40.01
C ILE A 218 -21.33 31.00 39.78
N PRO A 219 -22.14 30.77 40.84
CA PRO A 219 -23.55 30.37 40.68
C PRO A 219 -24.42 31.39 39.91
N ASN A 220 -24.09 32.68 40.01
CA ASN A 220 -24.74 33.72 39.24
C ASN A 220 -24.16 33.75 37.82
N LEU A 221 -24.99 33.43 36.83
CA LEU A 221 -24.59 33.36 35.42
C LEU A 221 -24.00 34.66 34.87
N GLN A 222 -24.48 35.83 35.31
CA GLN A 222 -23.97 37.11 34.82
C GLN A 222 -22.59 37.40 35.42
N GLU A 223 -22.44 37.22 36.73
CA GLU A 223 -21.17 37.40 37.43
C GLU A 223 -20.11 36.40 36.93
N ASP A 224 -20.50 35.16 36.66
CA ASP A 224 -19.64 34.13 36.06
C ASP A 224 -19.14 34.55 34.67
N GLN A 225 -20.04 35.08 33.83
CA GLN A 225 -19.69 35.57 32.51
C GLN A 225 -18.76 36.78 32.58
N GLU A 226 -19.00 37.73 33.49
CA GLU A 226 -18.13 38.90 33.68
C GLU A 226 -16.74 38.47 34.18
N SER A 227 -16.67 37.53 35.12
CA SER A 227 -15.44 36.94 35.63
C SER A 227 -14.63 36.26 34.51
N MET A 228 -15.27 35.42 33.70
CA MET A 228 -14.64 34.76 32.56
C MET A 228 -14.19 35.75 31.49
N ALA A 229 -14.97 36.80 31.21
CA ALA A 229 -14.59 37.84 30.25
C ALA A 229 -13.35 38.63 30.72
N SER A 230 -13.25 38.91 32.02
CA SER A 230 -12.08 39.53 32.65
C SER A 230 -10.85 38.63 32.52
N TYR A 231 -10.99 37.34 32.84
CA TYR A 231 -9.93 36.35 32.67
C TYR A 231 -9.42 36.31 31.21
N TYR A 232 -10.32 36.19 30.23
CA TYR A 232 -9.92 36.18 28.82
C TYR A 232 -9.23 37.46 28.36
N SER A 233 -9.58 38.61 28.94
CA SER A 233 -8.94 39.89 28.62
C SER A 233 -7.55 39.97 29.24
N SER A 234 -7.37 39.49 30.47
CA SER A 234 -6.08 39.39 31.15
C SER A 234 -5.09 38.50 30.40
N ILE A 235 -5.51 37.29 30.00
CA ILE A 235 -4.61 36.35 29.31
C ILE A 235 -4.29 36.79 27.87
N ALA A 236 -5.22 37.44 27.18
CA ALA A 236 -4.90 38.01 25.86
C ALA A 236 -3.83 39.12 25.95
N GLN A 237 -3.66 39.77 27.11
CA GLN A 237 -2.67 40.83 27.33
C GLN A 237 -1.31 40.31 27.82
N SER A 238 -1.21 39.06 28.29
CA SER A 238 0.03 38.53 28.84
C SER A 238 1.07 38.10 27.78
N GLY A 239 0.63 37.94 26.52
CA GLY A 239 1.52 37.77 25.35
C GLY A 239 1.84 36.32 24.98
N GLU A 240 1.53 35.34 25.84
CA GLU A 240 1.82 33.92 25.57
C GLU A 240 0.98 33.37 24.41
N ILE A 241 -0.30 33.78 24.32
CA ILE A 241 -1.19 33.41 23.21
C ILE A 241 -0.74 34.11 21.91
N GLU A 242 -0.24 35.33 22.01
CA GLU A 242 0.33 36.03 20.85
C GLU A 242 1.56 35.30 20.31
N ALA A 243 2.50 34.94 21.19
CA ALA A 243 3.69 34.18 20.84
C ALA A 243 3.34 32.81 20.23
N LEU A 244 2.30 32.15 20.74
CA LEU A 244 1.77 30.91 20.15
C LEU A 244 1.27 31.13 18.72
N VAL A 245 0.42 32.14 18.48
CA VAL A 245 -0.11 32.42 17.13
C VAL A 245 1.02 32.74 16.14
N GLU A 246 1.98 33.57 16.56
CA GLU A 246 3.11 33.95 15.69
C GLU A 246 4.03 32.76 15.39
N SER A 247 4.41 31.98 16.39
CA SER A 247 5.27 30.79 16.18
C SER A 247 4.59 29.73 15.31
N SER A 248 3.28 29.50 15.50
CA SER A 248 2.48 28.60 14.66
C SER A 248 2.45 29.08 13.21
N ARG A 249 2.30 30.39 12.99
CA ARG A 249 2.34 30.99 11.65
C ARG A 249 3.69 30.76 10.98
N GLN A 250 4.79 31.05 11.68
CA GLN A 250 6.15 30.85 11.15
C GLN A 250 6.41 29.38 10.80
N ARG A 251 5.96 28.43 11.64
CA ARG A 251 6.06 26.99 11.33
C ARG A 251 5.28 26.58 10.10
N ASN A 252 4.05 27.09 9.94
CA ASN A 252 3.27 26.83 8.74
C ASN A 252 3.97 27.36 7.47
N LEU A 253 4.52 28.58 7.51
CA LEU A 253 5.27 29.15 6.39
C LEU A 253 6.55 28.35 6.09
N SER A 254 7.30 27.94 7.11
CA SER A 254 8.49 27.10 6.97
C SER A 254 8.17 25.75 6.35
N ARG A 255 7.08 25.08 6.79
CA ARG A 255 6.62 23.81 6.19
C ARG A 255 6.35 23.97 4.70
N ILE A 256 5.69 25.06 4.31
CA ILE A 256 5.36 25.33 2.91
C ILE A 256 6.63 25.60 2.10
N GLU A 257 7.53 26.43 2.60
CA GLU A 257 8.81 26.73 1.93
C GLU A 257 9.64 25.46 1.72
N ASP A 258 9.73 24.60 2.73
CA ASP A 258 10.42 23.33 2.62
C ASP A 258 9.81 22.46 1.52
N LEU A 259 8.47 22.36 1.48
CA LEU A 259 7.73 21.56 0.51
C LEU A 259 7.96 22.01 -0.94
N GLU A 260 7.94 23.33 -1.18
CA GLU A 260 8.17 23.91 -2.51
C GLU A 260 9.61 23.74 -2.99
N GLN A 261 10.57 23.74 -2.06
CA GLN A 261 11.98 23.54 -2.38
C GLN A 261 12.35 22.06 -2.54
N MET A 262 11.50 21.12 -2.11
CA MET A 262 11.80 19.67 -2.11
C MET A 262 12.31 19.18 -3.46
N ALA A 263 11.59 19.48 -4.55
CA ALA A 263 11.94 19.00 -5.89
C ALA A 263 13.32 19.52 -6.34
N THR A 264 13.59 20.82 -6.14
CA THR A 264 14.87 21.43 -6.51
C THR A 264 16.03 20.89 -5.67
N LYS A 265 15.82 20.72 -4.35
CA LYS A 265 16.82 20.12 -3.45
C LYS A 265 17.07 18.66 -3.82
N ALA A 266 16.01 17.90 -4.11
CA ALA A 266 16.08 16.50 -4.49
C ALA A 266 16.86 16.28 -5.78
N HIS A 267 16.58 17.06 -6.83
CA HIS A 267 17.30 16.99 -8.11
C HIS A 267 18.82 17.19 -7.93
N LYS A 268 19.24 18.05 -6.99
CA LYS A 268 20.66 18.31 -6.69
C LYS A 268 21.32 17.23 -5.83
N THR A 269 20.54 16.48 -5.07
CA THR A 269 21.06 15.66 -3.96
C THR A 269 20.95 14.16 -4.23
N PHE A 270 19.86 13.72 -4.86
CA PHE A 270 19.57 12.29 -5.03
C PHE A 270 20.01 11.75 -6.39
N TRP A 271 20.42 10.48 -6.39
CA TRP A 271 20.54 9.66 -7.59
C TRP A 271 19.37 8.67 -7.61
N TYR A 272 18.38 8.93 -8.46
CA TYR A 272 17.17 8.12 -8.52
C TYR A 272 17.40 6.77 -9.23
N PRO A 273 16.82 5.67 -8.71
CA PRO A 273 16.87 4.37 -9.37
C PRO A 273 16.04 4.40 -10.66
N PHE A 274 16.50 3.65 -11.69
CA PHE A 274 15.85 3.53 -13.00
C PHE A 274 15.45 4.86 -13.67
N THR A 275 16.20 5.93 -13.41
CA THR A 275 15.91 7.27 -13.93
C THR A 275 17.15 7.84 -14.62
N GLN A 276 17.00 8.33 -15.86
CA GLN A 276 18.07 9.01 -16.57
C GLN A 276 18.20 10.44 -16.04
N MET A 277 19.15 10.66 -15.13
CA MET A 277 19.33 11.95 -14.44
C MET A 277 19.54 13.13 -15.40
N LYS A 278 20.10 12.93 -16.60
CA LYS A 278 20.25 14.00 -17.61
C LYS A 278 18.91 14.50 -18.17
N GLN A 279 17.89 13.64 -18.15
CA GLN A 279 16.55 13.94 -18.67
C GLN A 279 15.57 14.37 -17.58
N LEU A 280 15.94 14.20 -16.31
CA LEU A 280 15.11 14.58 -15.17
C LEU A 280 15.30 16.07 -14.87
N SER A 281 14.23 16.83 -14.82
CA SER A 281 14.21 18.21 -14.33
C SER A 281 13.47 18.32 -12.99
N PRO A 282 13.71 19.37 -12.18
CA PRO A 282 13.01 19.55 -10.91
C PRO A 282 11.49 19.52 -11.00
N ASP A 283 10.89 20.10 -12.05
CA ASP A 283 9.44 20.13 -12.28
C ASP A 283 8.83 18.74 -12.54
N GLN A 284 9.64 17.74 -12.87
CA GLN A 284 9.21 16.34 -13.03
C GLN A 284 9.29 15.53 -11.72
N ILE A 285 9.82 16.11 -10.64
CA ILE A 285 9.90 15.47 -9.33
C ILE A 285 8.68 15.88 -8.51
N LEU A 286 7.77 14.94 -8.28
CA LEU A 286 6.54 15.15 -7.52
C LEU A 286 6.82 15.23 -6.01
N PRO A 287 6.65 16.38 -5.34
CA PRO A 287 6.78 16.47 -3.89
C PRO A 287 5.58 15.83 -3.21
N ILE A 288 5.83 14.88 -2.31
CA ILE A 288 4.82 14.21 -1.48
C ILE A 288 4.98 14.68 -0.04
N ASP A 289 3.98 15.38 0.51
CA ASP A 289 3.93 15.79 1.92
C ASP A 289 3.61 14.59 2.83
N SER A 290 2.62 13.81 2.41
CA SER A 290 2.12 12.68 3.20
C SER A 290 1.35 11.68 2.36
N ALA A 291 1.00 10.55 2.97
CA ALA A 291 0.18 9.52 2.36
C ALA A 291 -0.75 8.89 3.40
N TYR A 292 -1.96 8.54 3.00
CA TYR A 292 -2.93 7.81 3.82
C TYR A 292 -3.95 7.06 2.95
N GLY A 293 -4.24 5.80 3.31
CA GLY A 293 -5.06 4.94 2.45
C GLY A 293 -4.39 4.78 1.08
N ASP A 294 -5.13 4.96 -0.01
CA ASP A 294 -4.58 4.82 -1.36
C ASP A 294 -4.03 6.13 -1.95
N TYR A 295 -3.98 7.22 -1.17
CA TYR A 295 -3.69 8.55 -1.69
C TYR A 295 -2.45 9.18 -1.06
N PHE A 296 -1.61 9.77 -1.90
CA PHE A 296 -0.64 10.79 -1.54
C PHE A 296 -1.33 12.15 -1.36
N GLN A 297 -0.68 13.04 -0.62
CA GLN A 297 -0.93 14.48 -0.61
C GLN A 297 0.27 15.14 -1.27
N THR A 298 0.10 15.57 -2.51
CA THR A 298 1.18 16.09 -3.35
C THR A 298 1.08 17.59 -3.49
N LEU A 299 2.22 18.27 -3.57
CA LEU A 299 2.24 19.71 -3.86
C LEU A 299 1.58 19.93 -5.24
N SER A 300 0.57 20.80 -5.29
CA SER A 300 -0.09 21.18 -6.54
C SER A 300 0.92 21.81 -7.48
N THR A 301 1.08 21.24 -8.68
CA THR A 301 1.94 21.83 -9.71
C THR A 301 1.20 22.99 -10.37
N PRO A 302 1.74 24.23 -10.35
CA PRO A 302 1.12 25.33 -11.05
C PRO A 302 1.17 25.08 -12.56
N ASP A 303 0.00 24.99 -13.19
CA ASP A 303 -0.06 25.23 -14.62
C ASP A 303 0.19 26.73 -14.85
N LEU A 304 1.39 27.05 -15.32
CA LEU A 304 1.82 28.43 -15.56
C LEU A 304 1.09 29.08 -16.74
N SER A 305 0.24 28.34 -17.47
CA SER A 305 -0.48 28.83 -18.65
C SER A 305 -1.89 29.37 -18.38
N GLU A 306 -2.47 29.13 -17.19
CA GLU A 306 -3.87 29.45 -16.86
C GLU A 306 -3.98 30.34 -15.60
N PRO A 307 -4.35 31.64 -15.72
CA PRO A 307 -4.49 32.57 -14.58
C PRO A 307 -5.57 32.15 -13.56
N SER A 308 -6.55 31.35 -13.99
CA SER A 308 -7.63 30.84 -13.13
C SER A 308 -7.10 29.84 -12.09
N LEU A 309 -6.05 29.08 -12.43
CA LEU A 309 -5.42 28.08 -11.58
C LEU A 309 -4.42 28.67 -10.58
N GLN A 310 -3.90 29.87 -10.86
CA GLN A 310 -3.13 30.65 -9.90
C GLN A 310 -3.97 31.02 -8.66
N GLN A 311 -5.30 31.22 -8.81
CA GLN A 311 -6.20 31.53 -7.70
C GLN A 311 -6.54 30.31 -6.81
N GLN A 312 -6.50 29.08 -7.34
CA GLN A 312 -6.70 27.87 -6.53
C GLN A 312 -5.47 27.53 -5.68
N ASN A 313 -4.27 27.78 -6.22
CA ASN A 313 -2.99 27.46 -5.57
C ASN A 313 -2.66 28.30 -4.33
N GLU A 314 -3.26 29.48 -4.14
CA GLU A 314 -3.12 30.23 -2.87
C GLU A 314 -3.95 29.63 -1.72
N ASN A 315 -5.01 28.88 -2.04
CA ASN A 315 -6.04 28.48 -1.09
C ASN A 315 -5.80 27.09 -0.48
N ASN A 316 -5.42 26.10 -1.29
CA ASN A 316 -4.90 24.82 -0.80
C ASN A 316 -3.74 24.34 -1.67
N LEU A 317 -2.58 24.15 -1.04
CA LEU A 317 -1.34 23.79 -1.73
C LEU A 317 -1.20 22.30 -2.03
N LEU A 318 -2.07 21.46 -1.46
CA LEU A 318 -1.98 20.01 -1.60
C LEU A 318 -3.15 19.46 -2.40
N THR A 319 -2.83 18.57 -3.33
CA THR A 319 -3.80 17.80 -4.12
C THR A 319 -3.73 16.32 -3.72
N PRO A 320 -4.85 15.66 -3.43
CA PRO A 320 -4.88 14.21 -3.27
C PRO A 320 -4.48 13.53 -4.58
N THR A 321 -3.53 12.60 -4.53
CA THR A 321 -3.07 11.87 -5.72
C THR A 321 -3.12 10.37 -5.44
N LEU A 322 -3.96 9.62 -6.15
CA LEU A 322 -4.06 8.17 -6.02
C LEU A 322 -2.71 7.55 -6.38
N ASP A 323 -2.20 6.67 -5.53
CA ASP A 323 -1.02 5.85 -5.82
C ASP A 323 -1.42 4.64 -6.69
N GLY A 324 -1.73 4.89 -7.95
CA GLY A 324 -2.02 3.84 -8.93
C GLY A 324 -0.82 2.93 -9.21
N SER A 325 0.39 3.36 -8.85
CA SER A 325 1.60 2.54 -8.96
C SER A 325 1.76 1.50 -7.85
N GLY A 326 0.95 1.60 -6.79
CA GLY A 326 1.09 0.84 -5.55
C GLY A 326 2.48 0.98 -4.92
N SER A 327 3.11 2.15 -5.05
CA SER A 327 4.50 2.45 -4.67
C SER A 327 5.44 1.30 -4.99
N TRP A 328 5.56 1.00 -6.29
CA TRP A 328 6.33 -0.13 -6.81
C TRP A 328 5.76 -1.50 -6.41
N TRP A 329 4.43 -1.59 -6.45
CA TRP A 329 3.64 -2.81 -6.23
C TRP A 329 3.75 -3.36 -4.79
N THR A 330 4.22 -2.54 -3.85
CA THR A 330 4.38 -2.88 -2.43
C THR A 330 3.11 -2.64 -1.61
N GLN A 331 2.31 -1.63 -1.99
CA GLN A 331 1.14 -1.21 -1.21
C GLN A 331 0.04 -2.25 -1.20
N GLY A 332 -0.47 -2.52 0.02
CA GLY A 332 -1.47 -3.55 0.28
C GLY A 332 -2.59 -3.13 1.21
N LEU A 333 -2.27 -2.52 2.35
CA LEU A 333 -3.25 -2.15 3.38
C LEU A 333 -3.42 -0.62 3.50
N GLY A 334 -3.03 0.09 2.44
CA GLY A 334 -2.99 1.54 2.39
C GLY A 334 -1.79 2.14 3.14
N HIS A 335 -1.41 3.34 2.71
CA HIS A 335 -0.42 4.20 3.34
C HIS A 335 -0.86 4.61 4.74
N GLY A 336 0.10 4.79 5.65
CA GLY A 336 -0.15 5.33 6.98
C GLY A 336 -1.10 4.48 7.84
N ASN A 337 -1.16 3.16 7.60
CA ASN A 337 -2.04 2.25 8.32
C ASN A 337 -1.68 2.18 9.83
N PRO A 338 -2.59 2.59 10.74
CA PRO A 338 -2.29 2.67 12.17
C PRO A 338 -2.00 1.31 12.81
N ASN A 339 -2.61 0.22 12.32
CA ASN A 339 -2.36 -1.12 12.85
C ASN A 339 -0.96 -1.60 12.52
N LEU A 340 -0.48 -1.34 11.31
CA LEU A 340 0.90 -1.69 10.92
C LEU A 340 1.92 -0.81 11.64
N ALA A 341 1.64 0.48 11.82
CA ALA A 341 2.49 1.39 12.60
C ALA A 341 2.61 0.94 14.06
N LEU A 342 1.50 0.55 14.70
CA LEU A 342 1.48 0.00 16.05
C LEU A 342 2.25 -1.32 16.14
N ALA A 343 2.10 -2.22 15.16
CA ALA A 343 2.84 -3.48 15.09
C ALA A 343 4.35 -3.24 15.00
N ALA A 344 4.78 -2.29 14.15
CA ALA A 344 6.17 -1.89 14.02
C ALA A 344 6.72 -1.28 15.32
N ALA A 345 5.98 -0.35 15.94
CA ALA A 345 6.37 0.30 17.19
C ALA A 345 6.50 -0.72 18.34
N TYR A 346 5.53 -1.63 18.46
CA TYR A 346 5.57 -2.72 19.44
C TYR A 346 6.79 -3.61 19.27
N ALA A 347 7.04 -4.10 18.04
CA ALA A 347 8.18 -4.96 17.78
C ALA A 347 9.51 -4.23 17.98
N SER A 348 9.58 -2.95 17.63
CA SER A 348 10.77 -2.12 17.84
C SER A 348 11.07 -1.94 19.33
N GLY A 349 10.07 -1.61 20.14
CA GLY A 349 10.24 -1.48 21.59
C GLY A 349 10.54 -2.81 22.29
N ARG A 350 10.02 -3.93 21.78
CA ARG A 350 10.22 -5.26 22.38
C ARG A 350 11.53 -5.92 21.98
N TYR A 351 11.97 -5.77 20.74
CA TYR A 351 13.09 -6.53 20.18
C TYR A 351 14.20 -5.67 19.58
N GLY A 352 13.87 -4.50 19.02
CA GLY A 352 14.79 -3.81 18.10
C GLY A 352 15.25 -4.75 16.99
N HIS A 353 16.56 -4.91 16.85
CA HIS A 353 17.15 -5.95 16.00
C HIS A 353 17.91 -6.97 16.84
N CYS A 354 17.55 -8.24 16.68
CA CYS A 354 18.25 -9.40 17.24
C CYS A 354 18.86 -10.22 16.10
N ILE A 355 20.07 -10.77 16.32
CA ILE A 355 20.65 -11.76 15.40
C ILE A 355 19.66 -12.93 15.21
N PHE A 356 19.59 -13.48 14.00
CA PHE A 356 18.72 -14.63 13.65
C PHE A 356 19.48 -15.95 13.46
N ALA A 357 20.79 -15.88 13.17
CA ALA A 357 21.61 -17.07 13.01
C ALA A 357 21.66 -17.89 14.32
N SER A 358 21.09 -19.10 14.29
CA SER A 358 20.99 -20.01 15.44
C SER A 358 20.18 -19.46 16.63
N THR A 359 19.27 -18.52 16.37
CA THR A 359 18.37 -17.90 17.36
C THR A 359 16.97 -17.79 16.78
N ILE A 360 15.98 -17.51 17.62
CA ILE A 360 14.59 -17.37 17.18
C ILE A 360 13.85 -16.36 18.04
N HIS A 361 12.90 -15.64 17.42
CA HIS A 361 11.93 -14.78 18.10
C HIS A 361 10.52 -15.06 17.58
N SER A 362 9.53 -14.75 18.42
CA SER A 362 8.13 -15.10 18.15
C SER A 362 7.58 -14.57 16.82
N PRO A 363 7.86 -13.33 16.37
CA PRO A 363 7.35 -12.84 15.09
C PRO A 363 7.77 -13.66 13.88
N ALA A 364 9.05 -14.04 13.78
CA ALA A 364 9.57 -14.83 12.66
C ALA A 364 8.96 -16.24 12.64
N LEU A 365 8.88 -16.92 13.79
CA LEU A 365 8.29 -18.25 13.86
C LEU A 365 6.81 -18.24 13.48
N LYS A 366 6.05 -17.26 13.99
CA LYS A 366 4.62 -17.10 13.67
C LYS A 366 4.41 -16.82 12.19
N LEU A 367 5.20 -15.92 11.61
CA LEU A 367 5.14 -15.61 10.18
C LEU A 367 5.47 -16.84 9.33
N ALA A 368 6.50 -17.60 9.66
CA ALA A 368 6.87 -18.82 8.95
C ALA A 368 5.73 -19.84 8.97
N ASN A 369 5.14 -20.09 10.14
CA ASN A 369 4.00 -20.99 10.28
C ASN A 369 2.78 -20.50 9.48
N HIS A 370 2.50 -19.19 9.51
CA HIS A 370 1.41 -18.59 8.76
C HIS A 370 1.59 -18.76 7.25
N LEU A 371 2.79 -18.55 6.71
CA LEU A 371 3.08 -18.78 5.29
C LEU A 371 2.88 -20.26 4.92
N LEU A 372 3.48 -21.18 5.69
CA LEU A 372 3.40 -22.61 5.41
C LEU A 372 1.95 -23.14 5.46
N ALA A 373 1.13 -22.63 6.38
CA ALA A 373 -0.27 -23.04 6.49
C ALA A 373 -1.16 -22.55 5.33
N ASN A 374 -0.87 -21.37 4.76
CA ASN A 374 -1.79 -20.68 3.85
C ASN A 374 -1.40 -20.75 2.36
N LEU A 375 -0.15 -21.12 2.03
CA LEU A 375 0.29 -21.28 0.63
C LEU A 375 -0.46 -22.39 -0.14
N LYS A 376 -1.18 -23.28 0.55
CA LYS A 376 -1.84 -24.47 -0.03
C LYS A 376 -0.90 -25.35 -0.87
N ASN A 377 0.39 -25.33 -0.55
CA ASN A 377 1.41 -26.13 -1.21
C ASN A 377 1.87 -27.27 -0.28
N PRO A 378 1.51 -28.54 -0.56
CA PRO A 378 1.87 -29.68 0.29
C PRO A 378 3.38 -29.98 0.30
N ARG A 379 4.17 -29.35 -0.57
CA ARG A 379 5.63 -29.48 -0.62
C ARG A 379 6.32 -28.54 0.37
N ALA A 380 5.72 -27.38 0.67
CA ALA A 380 6.34 -26.32 1.44
C ALA A 380 6.55 -26.72 2.90
N SER A 381 7.77 -26.55 3.42
CA SER A 381 8.13 -27.00 4.78
C SER A 381 9.22 -26.18 5.47
N ARG A 382 9.94 -25.32 4.74
CA ARG A 382 11.03 -24.50 5.27
C ARG A 382 10.91 -23.07 4.78
N VAL A 383 11.30 -22.11 5.61
CA VAL A 383 11.29 -20.67 5.29
C VAL A 383 12.69 -20.10 5.55
N PHE A 384 13.21 -19.35 4.59
CA PHE A 384 14.43 -18.57 4.72
C PHE A 384 14.10 -17.08 4.56
N TYR A 385 14.56 -16.24 5.48
CA TYR A 385 14.33 -14.80 5.41
C TYR A 385 15.50 -14.06 4.76
N SER A 386 15.18 -13.09 3.91
CA SER A 386 16.13 -12.16 3.30
C SER A 386 15.52 -10.75 3.23
N ASP A 387 16.19 -9.80 2.58
CA ASP A 387 15.85 -8.38 2.76
C ASP A 387 14.84 -7.90 1.71
N ASN A 388 14.91 -8.40 0.48
CA ASN A 388 14.01 -8.03 -0.62
C ASN A 388 13.88 -9.14 -1.67
N GLY A 389 13.05 -8.90 -2.70
CA GLY A 389 12.79 -9.87 -3.77
C GLY A 389 14.05 -10.34 -4.50
N SER A 390 14.97 -9.42 -4.83
CA SER A 390 16.22 -9.76 -5.53
C SER A 390 17.07 -10.73 -4.72
N THR A 391 17.24 -10.47 -3.43
CA THR A 391 18.00 -11.37 -2.56
C THR A 391 17.28 -12.69 -2.32
N GLY A 392 15.94 -12.67 -2.25
CA GLY A 392 15.12 -13.87 -2.16
C GLY A 392 15.26 -14.78 -3.38
N MET A 393 15.35 -14.19 -4.58
CA MET A 393 15.61 -14.91 -5.82
C MET A 393 17.03 -15.45 -5.91
N GLU A 394 18.04 -14.72 -5.40
CA GLU A 394 19.40 -15.26 -5.26
C GLU A 394 19.46 -16.46 -4.31
N VAL A 395 18.73 -16.42 -3.19
CA VAL A 395 18.57 -17.56 -2.27
C VAL A 395 17.90 -18.73 -2.99
N ALA A 396 16.78 -18.48 -3.68
CA ALA A 396 16.01 -19.51 -4.37
C ALA A 396 16.82 -20.21 -5.46
N VAL A 397 17.57 -19.48 -6.28
CA VAL A 397 18.39 -20.11 -7.33
C VAL A 397 19.58 -20.86 -6.73
N LYS A 398 20.21 -20.37 -5.65
CA LYS A 398 21.25 -21.13 -4.92
C LYS A 398 20.70 -22.46 -4.40
N MET A 399 19.49 -22.44 -3.83
CA MET A 399 18.78 -23.64 -3.39
C MET A 399 18.55 -24.63 -4.53
N ALA A 400 17.96 -24.18 -5.64
CA ALA A 400 17.65 -25.05 -6.78
C ALA A 400 18.89 -25.62 -7.46
N LEU A 401 19.89 -24.79 -7.77
CA LEU A 401 21.11 -25.23 -8.46
C LEU A 401 21.90 -26.22 -7.62
N THR A 402 21.95 -26.06 -6.30
CA THR A 402 22.63 -27.01 -5.41
C THR A 402 21.91 -28.35 -5.38
N ALA A 403 20.58 -28.34 -5.23
CA ALA A 403 19.77 -29.56 -5.26
C ALA A 403 19.90 -30.31 -6.60
N ALA A 404 19.84 -29.60 -7.72
CA ALA A 404 20.08 -30.17 -9.04
C ALA A 404 21.50 -30.73 -9.16
N THR A 405 22.53 -29.96 -8.79
CA THR A 405 23.93 -30.40 -8.87
C THR A 405 24.20 -31.69 -8.11
N LYS A 406 23.64 -31.85 -6.91
CA LYS A 406 23.73 -33.10 -6.12
C LYS A 406 22.98 -34.24 -6.80
N ASN A 407 21.75 -34.03 -7.26
CA ASN A 407 20.93 -35.06 -7.92
C ASN A 407 21.56 -35.58 -9.23
N TYR A 408 22.12 -34.68 -10.03
CA TYR A 408 22.73 -35.01 -11.32
C TYR A 408 24.21 -35.38 -11.22
N ARG A 409 24.82 -35.27 -10.03
CA ARG A 409 26.23 -35.60 -9.75
C ARG A 409 27.21 -34.87 -10.66
N TRP A 410 26.97 -33.59 -10.94
CA TRP A 410 27.85 -32.78 -11.81
C TRP A 410 29.25 -32.49 -11.21
N GLY A 411 29.55 -32.97 -10.00
CA GLY A 411 30.85 -32.85 -9.35
C GLY A 411 31.15 -31.46 -8.79
N ASN A 412 32.15 -31.37 -7.91
CA ASN A 412 32.58 -30.12 -7.25
C ASN A 412 33.82 -29.46 -7.91
N ASP A 413 34.33 -30.02 -9.01
CA ASP A 413 35.53 -29.52 -9.69
C ASP A 413 35.25 -28.14 -10.32
N ARG A 414 35.89 -27.11 -9.76
CA ARG A 414 35.75 -25.71 -10.18
C ARG A 414 36.18 -25.48 -11.63
N ALA A 415 37.12 -26.28 -12.16
CA ALA A 415 37.59 -26.18 -13.54
C ALA A 415 36.67 -26.88 -14.55
N LYS A 416 35.81 -27.81 -14.07
CA LYS A 416 34.85 -28.57 -14.90
C LYS A 416 33.38 -28.19 -14.67
N ARG A 417 33.10 -27.20 -13.81
CA ARG A 417 31.76 -26.61 -13.69
C ARG A 417 31.38 -25.97 -15.02
N HIS A 418 30.73 -26.74 -15.88
CA HIS A 418 29.95 -26.19 -16.98
C HIS A 418 28.97 -25.17 -16.39
N GLU A 419 28.78 -24.02 -17.05
CA GLU A 419 27.81 -23.03 -16.59
C GLU A 419 26.42 -23.66 -16.59
N VAL A 420 25.86 -23.87 -15.40
CA VAL A 420 24.47 -24.33 -15.21
C VAL A 420 23.58 -23.10 -15.29
N GLY A 421 22.67 -23.10 -16.26
CA GLY A 421 21.67 -22.05 -16.44
C GLY A 421 20.32 -22.41 -15.83
N VAL A 422 19.33 -21.58 -16.12
CA VAL A 422 17.92 -21.80 -15.78
C VAL A 422 17.06 -21.85 -17.04
N ILE A 423 15.86 -22.37 -16.91
CA ILE A 423 14.80 -22.23 -17.90
C ILE A 423 13.85 -21.16 -17.38
N GLY A 424 13.50 -20.19 -18.21
CA GLY A 424 12.60 -19.11 -17.82
C GLY A 424 11.79 -18.57 -19.00
N LEU A 425 11.15 -17.44 -18.77
CA LEU A 425 10.24 -16.80 -19.72
C LEU A 425 10.86 -15.48 -20.22
N LYS A 426 10.65 -15.17 -21.50
CA LYS A 426 10.96 -13.85 -22.05
C LYS A 426 10.10 -12.78 -21.38
N GLY A 427 10.70 -11.62 -21.11
CA GLY A 427 10.09 -10.53 -20.34
C GLY A 427 10.05 -10.76 -18.82
N SER A 428 10.57 -11.88 -18.30
CA SER A 428 10.59 -12.12 -16.85
C SER A 428 11.56 -11.20 -16.12
N TYR A 429 11.23 -10.85 -14.88
CA TYR A 429 12.03 -10.01 -14.00
C TYR A 429 12.09 -10.61 -12.60
N HIS A 430 13.32 -10.79 -12.09
CA HIS A 430 13.57 -11.45 -10.81
C HIS A 430 14.37 -10.60 -9.82
N GLY A 431 14.65 -9.34 -10.15
CA GLY A 431 15.42 -8.40 -9.33
C GLY A 431 16.77 -7.98 -9.91
N ASP A 432 17.43 -7.05 -9.22
CA ASP A 432 18.53 -6.25 -9.78
C ASP A 432 19.92 -6.62 -9.25
N THR A 433 20.00 -7.54 -8.28
CA THR A 433 21.27 -8.14 -7.89
C THR A 433 21.78 -9.04 -9.00
N ILE A 434 23.10 -9.18 -9.14
CA ILE A 434 23.71 -9.87 -10.30
C ILE A 434 23.24 -11.32 -10.45
N GLY A 435 23.01 -12.04 -9.35
CA GLY A 435 22.47 -13.39 -9.41
C GLY A 435 21.06 -13.41 -10.00
N ALA A 436 20.20 -12.50 -9.53
CA ALA A 436 18.82 -12.31 -10.00
C ALA A 436 18.75 -11.84 -11.46
N MET A 437 19.56 -10.87 -11.87
CA MET A 437 19.61 -10.40 -13.26
C MET A 437 19.93 -11.53 -14.24
N ASN A 438 20.83 -12.44 -13.86
CA ASN A 438 21.19 -13.60 -14.69
C ASN A 438 20.05 -14.63 -14.86
N LEU A 439 18.96 -14.49 -14.12
CA LEU A 439 17.74 -15.30 -14.23
C LEU A 439 16.74 -14.74 -15.25
N SER A 440 17.08 -13.65 -15.94
CA SER A 440 16.25 -13.03 -16.98
C SER A 440 16.98 -12.96 -18.31
N GLU A 441 16.22 -12.88 -19.40
CA GLU A 441 16.77 -12.59 -20.73
C GLU A 441 17.39 -11.19 -20.82
N ALA A 442 18.15 -10.94 -21.89
CA ALA A 442 18.75 -9.65 -22.12
C ALA A 442 17.65 -8.60 -22.35
N SER A 443 17.70 -7.52 -21.59
CA SER A 443 16.71 -6.44 -21.62
C SER A 443 17.33 -5.10 -21.22
N VAL A 444 16.54 -4.03 -21.32
CA VAL A 444 16.93 -2.67 -20.89
C VAL A 444 17.42 -2.60 -19.44
N TYR A 445 17.05 -3.56 -18.59
CA TYR A 445 17.41 -3.60 -17.18
C TYR A 445 18.78 -4.21 -16.90
N ASN A 446 19.28 -5.09 -17.77
CA ASN A 446 20.44 -5.93 -17.45
C ASN A 446 21.51 -5.98 -18.56
N GLU A 447 21.17 -5.74 -19.83
CA GLU A 447 22.09 -5.97 -20.96
C GLU A 447 23.34 -5.08 -20.89
N LYS A 448 23.20 -3.89 -20.31
CA LYS A 448 24.29 -2.89 -20.16
C LYS A 448 25.07 -3.06 -18.86
N VAL A 449 24.68 -3.97 -17.98
CA VAL A 449 25.38 -4.23 -16.72
C VAL A 449 26.61 -5.09 -17.01
N ASN A 450 27.80 -4.59 -16.68
CA ASN A 450 29.08 -5.20 -17.08
C ASN A 450 29.27 -6.67 -16.68
N TRP A 451 28.56 -7.16 -15.66
CA TRP A 451 28.66 -8.53 -15.15
C TRP A 451 27.48 -9.42 -15.54
N TYR A 452 26.48 -8.88 -16.25
CA TYR A 452 25.39 -9.68 -16.78
C TYR A 452 25.89 -10.66 -17.83
N ARG A 453 25.40 -11.91 -17.77
CA ARG A 453 25.73 -12.97 -18.74
C ARG A 453 24.52 -13.61 -19.39
N GLY A 454 23.33 -13.46 -18.81
CA GLY A 454 22.11 -14.13 -19.27
C GLY A 454 22.25 -15.65 -19.27
N ARG A 455 21.94 -16.31 -18.15
CA ARG A 455 22.24 -17.73 -17.95
C ARG A 455 21.00 -18.60 -18.08
N GLY A 456 20.41 -18.68 -19.27
CA GLY A 456 19.24 -19.52 -19.44
C GLY A 456 18.71 -19.74 -20.84
N LEU A 457 17.65 -20.53 -20.90
CA LEU A 457 16.77 -20.72 -22.05
C LEU A 457 15.46 -19.98 -21.77
N TRP A 458 15.08 -19.08 -22.67
CA TRP A 458 13.94 -18.17 -22.50
C TRP A 458 12.84 -18.49 -23.49
N PHE A 459 11.67 -18.89 -22.99
CA PHE A 459 10.49 -19.15 -23.81
C PHE A 459 9.70 -17.87 -24.07
N ASP A 460 9.27 -17.66 -25.30
CA ASP A 460 8.26 -16.64 -25.63
C ASP A 460 6.96 -16.90 -24.84
N VAL A 461 6.26 -15.83 -24.49
CA VAL A 461 5.11 -15.86 -23.56
C VAL A 461 3.80 -15.67 -24.32
N PRO A 462 2.85 -16.64 -24.26
CA PRO A 462 1.57 -16.48 -24.92
C PRO A 462 0.71 -15.60 -24.04
N LYS A 463 -0.03 -14.68 -24.64
CA LYS A 463 -0.67 -13.58 -23.92
C LYS A 463 -2.17 -13.76 -23.89
N VAL A 464 -2.79 -13.33 -22.80
CA VAL A 464 -4.24 -13.30 -22.66
C VAL A 464 -4.70 -11.91 -22.26
N TRP A 465 -5.69 -11.37 -22.96
CA TRP A 465 -6.34 -10.14 -22.56
C TRP A 465 -7.76 -10.02 -23.12
N MET A 466 -8.52 -9.08 -22.58
CA MET A 466 -9.84 -8.73 -23.10
C MET A 466 -9.70 -7.70 -24.23
N LYS A 467 -10.40 -7.95 -25.34
CA LYS A 467 -10.55 -7.02 -26.47
C LYS A 467 -11.98 -7.12 -27.00
N ASN A 468 -12.65 -5.99 -27.19
CA ASN A 468 -14.05 -5.93 -27.62
C ASN A 468 -14.99 -6.82 -26.79
N GLY A 469 -14.82 -6.81 -25.46
CA GLY A 469 -15.64 -7.56 -24.51
C GLY A 469 -15.43 -9.08 -24.51
N LYS A 470 -14.39 -9.59 -25.18
CA LYS A 470 -14.06 -11.02 -25.23
C LYS A 470 -12.61 -11.26 -24.81
N TRP A 471 -12.36 -12.36 -24.10
CA TRP A 471 -11.03 -12.82 -23.75
C TRP A 471 -10.40 -13.60 -24.91
N LEU A 472 -9.21 -13.19 -25.31
CA LEU A 472 -8.47 -13.75 -26.45
C LEU A 472 -7.14 -14.33 -25.98
N VAL A 473 -6.73 -15.44 -26.61
CA VAL A 473 -5.45 -16.11 -26.32
C VAL A 473 -4.56 -16.01 -27.55
N TYR A 474 -3.45 -15.29 -27.40
CA TYR A 474 -2.46 -15.09 -28.44
C TYR A 474 -1.26 -16.01 -28.21
N ASP A 475 -0.82 -16.70 -29.26
CA ASP A 475 0.39 -17.50 -29.19
C ASP A 475 1.68 -16.67 -29.33
N MET A 476 2.81 -17.37 -29.47
CA MET A 476 4.16 -16.82 -29.54
C MET A 476 4.35 -15.89 -30.74
N ASN A 477 3.55 -16.08 -31.79
CA ASN A 477 3.61 -15.30 -33.01
C ASN A 477 2.61 -14.12 -32.99
N GLY A 478 1.86 -13.94 -31.90
CA GLY A 478 0.81 -12.93 -31.80
C GLY A 478 -0.46 -13.30 -32.56
N GLU A 479 -0.65 -14.57 -32.93
CA GLU A 479 -1.87 -15.04 -33.58
C GLU A 479 -2.89 -15.48 -32.52
N ASN A 480 -4.16 -15.10 -32.70
CA ASN A 480 -5.24 -15.63 -31.87
C ASN A 480 -5.45 -17.12 -32.20
N VAL A 481 -5.24 -18.00 -31.21
CA VAL A 481 -5.15 -19.45 -31.43
C VAL A 481 -6.33 -20.24 -30.86
N GLU A 482 -7.22 -19.60 -30.11
CA GLU A 482 -8.43 -20.23 -29.60
C GLU A 482 -9.68 -19.42 -29.92
N LYS A 483 -10.84 -20.06 -29.75
CA LYS A 483 -12.11 -19.33 -29.73
C LYS A 483 -12.10 -18.37 -28.55
N SER A 484 -12.66 -17.19 -28.75
CA SER A 484 -12.76 -16.19 -27.70
C SER A 484 -13.65 -16.67 -26.55
N PHE A 485 -13.33 -16.28 -25.33
CA PHE A 485 -14.10 -16.62 -24.13
C PHE A 485 -14.89 -15.41 -23.62
N ASP A 486 -16.08 -15.66 -23.07
CA ASP A 486 -16.93 -14.63 -22.50
C ASP A 486 -16.58 -14.30 -21.05
N GLU A 487 -15.95 -15.25 -20.37
CA GLU A 487 -15.60 -15.18 -18.95
C GLU A 487 -14.12 -15.53 -18.77
N LEU A 488 -13.43 -14.78 -17.91
CA LEU A 488 -12.00 -14.97 -17.64
C LEU A 488 -11.71 -16.34 -17.02
N GLU A 489 -12.66 -16.90 -16.27
CA GLU A 489 -12.54 -18.20 -15.61
C GLU A 489 -12.12 -19.32 -16.59
N TYR A 490 -12.63 -19.31 -17.83
CA TYR A 490 -12.31 -20.33 -18.83
C TYR A 490 -10.83 -20.37 -19.20
N VAL A 491 -10.13 -19.22 -19.14
CA VAL A 491 -8.68 -19.14 -19.39
C VAL A 491 -7.92 -19.98 -18.36
N PHE A 492 -8.38 -20.00 -17.11
CA PHE A 492 -7.75 -20.72 -16.00
C PHE A 492 -8.19 -22.19 -15.92
N SER A 493 -9.28 -22.56 -16.60
CA SER A 493 -9.92 -23.87 -16.47
C SER A 493 -8.97 -25.05 -16.75
N PRO A 494 -8.93 -26.06 -15.87
CA PRO A 494 -8.23 -27.32 -16.12
C PRO A 494 -8.74 -28.06 -17.38
N HIS A 495 -9.96 -27.80 -17.85
CA HIS A 495 -10.47 -28.40 -19.08
C HIS A 495 -9.60 -28.07 -20.31
N ARG A 496 -8.88 -26.95 -20.29
CA ARG A 496 -7.92 -26.58 -21.35
C ARG A 496 -6.73 -27.54 -21.44
N ASP A 497 -6.49 -28.40 -20.46
CA ASP A 497 -5.43 -29.43 -20.52
C ASP A 497 -5.70 -30.51 -21.58
N ALA A 498 -6.96 -30.67 -22.01
CA ALA A 498 -7.36 -31.55 -23.09
C ALA A 498 -7.32 -30.88 -24.49
N SER A 499 -6.99 -29.58 -24.56
CA SER A 499 -7.05 -28.79 -25.79
C SER A 499 -5.99 -29.18 -26.82
N HIS A 500 -6.25 -28.83 -28.09
CA HIS A 500 -5.23 -28.90 -29.15
C HIS A 500 -4.08 -27.91 -28.90
N LEU A 501 -4.35 -26.77 -28.27
CA LEU A 501 -3.35 -25.77 -27.93
C LEU A 501 -2.31 -26.32 -26.95
N LYS A 502 -2.73 -27.06 -25.93
CA LYS A 502 -1.83 -27.77 -25.00
C LYS A 502 -0.83 -28.65 -25.74
N LYS A 503 -1.29 -29.44 -26.73
CA LYS A 503 -0.40 -30.28 -27.56
C LYS A 503 0.58 -29.45 -28.41
N LYS A 504 0.15 -28.29 -28.92
CA LYS A 504 1.02 -27.34 -29.64
C LYS A 504 2.11 -26.81 -28.72
N TYR A 505 1.75 -26.41 -27.50
CA TYR A 505 2.71 -25.97 -26.48
C TYR A 505 3.70 -27.08 -26.09
N GLU A 506 3.23 -28.30 -25.81
CA GLU A 506 4.13 -29.42 -25.51
C GLU A 506 5.14 -29.67 -26.62
N LYS A 507 4.68 -29.72 -27.87
CA LYS A 507 5.54 -29.91 -29.04
C LYS A 507 6.60 -28.80 -29.14
N HIS A 508 6.19 -27.55 -28.94
CA HIS A 508 7.11 -26.40 -28.96
C HIS A 508 8.15 -26.50 -27.83
N ILE A 509 7.72 -26.75 -26.60
CA ILE A 509 8.60 -26.87 -25.44
C ILE A 509 9.64 -27.99 -25.65
N LEU A 510 9.18 -29.17 -26.08
CA LEU A 510 10.08 -30.31 -26.36
C LEU A 510 11.08 -29.99 -27.47
N ALA A 511 10.67 -29.28 -28.52
CA ALA A 511 11.56 -28.89 -29.61
C ALA A 511 12.67 -27.93 -29.14
N GLU A 512 12.34 -26.95 -28.29
CA GLU A 512 13.33 -26.04 -27.70
C GLU A 512 14.27 -26.76 -26.73
N LEU A 513 13.74 -27.65 -25.89
CA LEU A 513 14.56 -28.48 -25.00
C LEU A 513 15.53 -29.37 -25.80
N GLN A 514 15.08 -29.98 -26.90
CA GLN A 514 15.92 -30.79 -27.78
C GLN A 514 17.02 -29.93 -28.42
N ARG A 515 16.70 -28.71 -28.86
CA ARG A 515 17.68 -27.78 -29.43
C ARG A 515 18.72 -27.34 -28.39
N ALA A 516 18.28 -27.01 -27.19
CA ALA A 516 19.17 -26.62 -26.09
C ALA A 516 20.07 -27.78 -25.66
N HIS A 517 19.52 -29.00 -25.56
CA HIS A 517 20.27 -30.20 -25.28
C HIS A 517 21.33 -30.49 -26.36
N GLY A 518 20.99 -30.34 -27.65
CA GLY A 518 21.93 -30.49 -28.76
C GLY A 518 23.09 -29.46 -28.74
N LYS A 519 22.92 -28.33 -28.06
CA LYS A 519 23.96 -27.32 -27.81
C LYS A 519 24.79 -27.61 -26.54
N GLY A 520 24.49 -28.69 -25.82
CA GLY A 520 25.18 -29.07 -24.58
C GLY A 520 24.83 -28.20 -23.37
N MET A 521 23.70 -27.49 -23.40
CA MET A 521 23.25 -26.65 -22.28
C MET A 521 22.85 -27.51 -21.08
N LYS A 522 23.12 -27.02 -19.87
CA LYS A 522 22.70 -27.64 -18.61
C LYS A 522 21.82 -26.67 -17.84
N PHE A 523 20.74 -27.19 -17.26
CA PHE A 523 19.77 -26.41 -16.52
C PHE A 523 19.61 -26.96 -15.11
N GLY A 524 19.53 -26.09 -14.12
CA GLY A 524 19.35 -26.50 -12.73
C GLY A 524 18.03 -26.04 -12.10
N ALA A 525 17.22 -25.25 -12.80
CA ALA A 525 15.92 -24.80 -12.32
C ALA A 525 14.99 -24.38 -13.48
N LEU A 526 13.68 -24.48 -13.26
CA LEU A 526 12.66 -23.68 -13.96
C LEU A 526 12.31 -22.48 -13.07
N VAL A 527 12.36 -21.27 -13.61
CA VAL A 527 12.03 -20.02 -12.90
C VAL A 527 10.93 -19.29 -13.65
N ILE A 528 9.80 -19.03 -12.99
CA ILE A 528 8.67 -18.31 -13.59
C ILE A 528 8.07 -17.30 -12.62
N GLU A 529 7.61 -16.15 -13.14
CA GLU A 529 6.58 -15.33 -12.49
C GLU A 529 5.21 -15.95 -12.81
N PRO A 530 4.43 -16.42 -11.82
CA PRO A 530 3.13 -17.03 -12.08
C PRO A 530 2.10 -16.04 -12.62
N ILE A 531 1.44 -16.36 -13.72
CA ILE A 531 0.34 -15.60 -14.36
C ILE A 531 0.77 -14.25 -14.95
N VAL A 532 1.34 -13.35 -14.16
CA VAL A 532 1.67 -11.99 -14.59
C VAL A 532 3.17 -11.75 -14.47
N LEU A 533 3.82 -11.45 -15.60
CA LEU A 533 5.18 -10.95 -15.62
C LEU A 533 5.14 -9.43 -15.46
N GLY A 534 5.53 -8.95 -14.28
CA GLY A 534 5.29 -7.56 -13.87
C GLY A 534 6.11 -6.56 -14.67
N ALA A 535 7.43 -6.53 -14.44
CA ALA A 535 8.33 -5.55 -15.08
C ALA A 535 8.47 -5.77 -16.59
N GLY A 536 8.12 -6.95 -17.09
CA GLY A 536 8.05 -7.26 -18.52
C GLY A 536 6.97 -6.49 -19.28
N GLY A 537 6.12 -5.74 -18.59
CA GLY A 537 5.03 -4.96 -19.19
C GLY A 537 3.64 -5.46 -18.80
N MET A 538 3.46 -5.93 -17.56
CA MET A 538 2.21 -6.55 -17.09
C MET A 538 1.71 -7.65 -18.05
N LEU A 539 2.63 -8.47 -18.54
CA LEU A 539 2.30 -9.52 -19.51
C LEU A 539 1.53 -10.63 -18.80
N PHE A 540 0.26 -10.77 -19.15
CA PHE A 540 -0.58 -11.82 -18.62
C PHE A 540 -0.38 -13.09 -19.44
N CYS A 541 0.46 -13.98 -18.92
CA CYS A 541 0.79 -15.25 -19.55
C CYS A 541 -0.42 -16.18 -19.54
N ASP A 542 -0.63 -16.92 -20.62
CA ASP A 542 -1.58 -18.01 -20.65
C ASP A 542 -1.26 -19.04 -19.54
N PRO A 543 -2.16 -19.24 -18.54
CA PRO A 543 -1.96 -20.22 -17.47
C PRO A 543 -1.74 -21.64 -17.99
N LEU A 544 -2.36 -21.99 -19.14
CA LEU A 544 -2.18 -23.30 -19.77
C LEU A 544 -0.72 -23.53 -20.17
N PHE A 545 -0.05 -22.50 -20.70
CA PHE A 545 1.34 -22.62 -21.12
C PHE A 545 2.27 -22.84 -19.93
N GLN A 546 2.15 -22.04 -18.86
CA GLN A 546 3.00 -22.20 -17.66
C GLN A 546 2.78 -23.56 -16.98
N ARG A 547 1.51 -24.02 -16.90
CA ARG A 547 1.18 -25.35 -16.40
C ARG A 547 1.78 -26.44 -17.29
N THR A 548 1.65 -26.32 -18.61
CA THR A 548 2.23 -27.24 -19.59
C THR A 548 3.76 -27.28 -19.48
N LEU A 549 4.42 -26.13 -19.41
CA LEU A 549 5.87 -26.02 -19.24
C LEU A 549 6.33 -26.71 -17.96
N THR A 550 5.69 -26.41 -16.84
CA THR A 550 5.99 -27.05 -15.54
C THR A 550 5.84 -28.57 -15.62
N ASN A 551 4.75 -29.05 -16.22
CA ASN A 551 4.48 -30.48 -16.36
C ASN A 551 5.47 -31.17 -17.31
N VAL A 552 5.83 -30.55 -18.44
CA VAL A 552 6.83 -31.09 -19.36
C VAL A 552 8.18 -31.20 -18.65
N ILE A 553 8.65 -30.13 -18.01
CA ILE A 553 9.95 -30.13 -17.30
C ILE A 553 10.02 -31.23 -16.23
N ARG A 554 8.93 -31.44 -15.48
CA ARG A 554 8.86 -32.47 -14.43
C ARG A 554 8.85 -33.91 -14.94
N ASN A 555 8.52 -34.13 -16.22
CA ASN A 555 8.28 -35.47 -16.77
C ASN A 555 9.24 -35.87 -17.90
N VAL A 556 9.92 -34.94 -18.57
CA VAL A 556 10.88 -35.28 -19.62
C VAL A 556 12.03 -36.15 -19.08
N PRO A 557 12.67 -36.97 -19.93
CA PRO A 557 13.86 -37.73 -19.55
C PRO A 557 14.96 -36.84 -18.95
N ASP A 558 15.65 -37.32 -17.94
CA ASP A 558 16.68 -36.55 -17.24
C ASP A 558 17.97 -36.33 -18.05
N TYR A 559 18.16 -37.01 -19.19
CA TYR A 559 19.26 -36.71 -20.10
C TYR A 559 19.16 -35.31 -20.71
N PHE A 560 17.95 -34.74 -20.85
CA PHE A 560 17.76 -33.36 -21.33
C PHE A 560 18.51 -32.35 -20.47
N PHE A 561 18.70 -32.66 -19.20
CA PHE A 561 19.36 -31.80 -18.23
C PHE A 561 20.79 -32.24 -17.93
N GLY A 562 21.36 -33.19 -18.70
CA GLY A 562 22.77 -33.56 -18.59
C GLY A 562 23.07 -34.61 -17.53
N LYS A 563 22.15 -35.54 -17.26
CA LYS A 563 22.45 -36.75 -16.49
C LYS A 563 23.25 -37.74 -17.33
N VAL A 564 24.41 -38.15 -16.82
CA VAL A 564 25.32 -39.08 -17.52
C VAL A 564 24.71 -40.49 -17.64
N HIS A 565 23.99 -40.93 -16.61
CA HIS A 565 23.25 -42.19 -16.60
C HIS A 565 21.77 -41.90 -16.39
N PRO A 566 20.98 -41.85 -17.48
CA PRO A 566 19.56 -41.52 -17.40
C PRO A 566 18.81 -42.54 -16.54
N THR A 567 17.84 -42.08 -15.75
CA THR A 567 16.91 -43.03 -15.11
C THR A 567 16.10 -43.75 -16.17
N SER A 568 15.81 -45.04 -15.95
CA SER A 568 14.88 -45.78 -16.79
C SER A 568 13.57 -45.00 -16.96
N PRO A 569 12.97 -44.95 -18.17
CA PRO A 569 11.66 -44.35 -18.39
C PRO A 569 10.58 -44.92 -17.46
N ASP A 570 10.73 -46.18 -17.03
CA ASP A 570 9.80 -46.90 -16.15
C ASP A 570 10.07 -46.68 -14.65
N ALA A 571 11.06 -45.86 -14.28
CA ALA A 571 11.33 -45.55 -12.89
C ALA A 571 10.14 -44.79 -12.27
N PRO A 572 9.67 -45.17 -11.06
CA PRO A 572 8.54 -44.50 -10.44
C PRO A 572 8.84 -43.02 -10.24
N LEU A 573 7.86 -42.17 -10.56
CA LEU A 573 7.95 -40.73 -10.31
C LEU A 573 8.15 -40.48 -8.80
N PRO A 574 8.90 -39.44 -8.41
CA PRO A 574 9.03 -39.07 -7.00
C PRO A 574 7.67 -38.84 -6.34
N SER A 575 7.63 -39.00 -5.01
CA SER A 575 6.46 -38.59 -4.20
C SER A 575 5.94 -37.20 -4.63
N PRO A 576 4.62 -36.94 -4.57
CA PRO A 576 4.05 -35.61 -4.79
C PRO A 576 4.61 -34.51 -3.88
N THR A 577 5.40 -34.86 -2.87
CA THR A 577 6.10 -33.92 -1.97
C THR A 577 7.56 -33.67 -2.35
N LYS A 578 8.14 -34.46 -3.27
CA LYS A 578 9.54 -34.34 -3.75
C LYS A 578 9.60 -33.79 -5.16
N TRP A 579 10.54 -32.91 -5.44
CA TRP A 579 10.72 -32.37 -6.79
C TRP A 579 11.16 -33.46 -7.78
N SER A 580 10.84 -33.29 -9.07
CA SER A 580 11.22 -34.21 -10.14
C SER A 580 11.91 -33.46 -11.28
N ARG A 581 12.97 -34.06 -11.82
CA ARG A 581 13.81 -33.51 -12.90
C ARG A 581 14.47 -32.18 -12.56
N LEU A 582 13.79 -31.05 -12.63
CA LEU A 582 14.32 -29.76 -12.18
C LEU A 582 13.46 -29.20 -11.05
N PRO A 583 14.07 -28.57 -10.02
CA PRO A 583 13.34 -27.73 -9.09
C PRO A 583 12.58 -26.61 -9.82
N VAL A 584 11.33 -26.40 -9.43
CA VAL A 584 10.49 -25.31 -9.94
C VAL A 584 10.45 -24.17 -8.94
N ILE A 585 10.87 -22.97 -9.38
CA ILE A 585 10.82 -21.73 -8.62
C ILE A 585 9.65 -20.88 -9.14
N HIS A 586 8.73 -20.54 -8.25
CA HIS A 586 7.75 -19.49 -8.51
C HIS A 586 8.21 -18.19 -7.84
N ASP A 587 8.47 -17.19 -8.65
CA ASP A 587 8.68 -15.82 -8.19
C ASP A 587 7.31 -15.17 -7.93
N GLU A 588 6.86 -15.25 -6.69
CA GLU A 588 5.62 -14.62 -6.22
C GLU A 588 5.88 -13.28 -5.52
N VAL A 589 7.03 -12.64 -5.77
CA VAL A 589 7.37 -11.32 -5.22
C VAL A 589 6.33 -10.29 -5.63
N PHE A 590 5.82 -10.36 -6.86
CA PHE A 590 4.72 -9.52 -7.33
C PHE A 590 3.34 -10.15 -7.08
N THR A 591 3.16 -11.42 -7.45
CA THR A 591 1.83 -12.01 -7.66
C THR A 591 1.21 -12.67 -6.44
N GLY A 592 2.02 -12.98 -5.42
CA GLY A 592 1.57 -13.65 -4.21
C GLY A 592 0.77 -12.74 -3.27
N LEU A 593 0.33 -13.33 -2.17
CA LEU A 593 -0.21 -12.66 -0.99
C LEU A 593 -1.43 -11.77 -1.28
N TYR A 594 -2.36 -12.30 -2.10
CA TYR A 594 -3.61 -11.66 -2.51
C TYR A 594 -3.50 -10.57 -3.59
N ARG A 595 -2.32 -10.27 -4.14
CA ARG A 595 -2.20 -9.31 -5.26
C ARG A 595 -3.17 -9.64 -6.39
N LEU A 596 -3.25 -10.92 -6.75
CA LEU A 596 -4.13 -11.49 -7.78
C LEU A 596 -5.42 -12.14 -7.22
N GLY A 597 -5.84 -11.77 -6.00
CA GLY A 597 -7.08 -12.26 -5.38
C GLY A 597 -6.96 -13.62 -4.67
N HIS A 598 -5.77 -14.23 -4.65
CA HIS A 598 -5.46 -15.49 -3.95
C HIS A 598 -4.20 -15.35 -3.09
N PHE A 599 -4.12 -16.09 -1.98
CA PHE A 599 -2.93 -16.08 -1.12
C PHE A 599 -1.65 -16.46 -1.89
N SER A 600 -1.76 -17.38 -2.85
CA SER A 600 -0.67 -17.73 -3.77
C SER A 600 -1.21 -17.81 -5.20
N ALA A 601 -0.47 -17.27 -6.16
CA ALA A 601 -0.82 -17.37 -7.58
C ALA A 601 -0.67 -18.81 -8.11
N SER A 602 0.07 -19.67 -7.40
CA SER A 602 0.20 -21.10 -7.71
C SER A 602 -1.14 -21.84 -7.69
N THR A 603 -2.12 -21.40 -6.88
CA THR A 603 -3.45 -22.01 -6.83
C THR A 603 -4.23 -21.78 -8.13
N LEU A 604 -4.07 -20.61 -8.75
CA LEU A 604 -4.64 -20.27 -10.05
C LEU A 604 -3.96 -21.04 -11.19
N LEU A 605 -2.66 -21.29 -11.09
CA LEU A 605 -1.94 -22.10 -12.08
C LEU A 605 -2.25 -23.59 -12.04
N HIS A 606 -2.74 -24.07 -10.90
CA HIS A 606 -2.87 -25.51 -10.59
C HIS A 606 -1.51 -26.24 -10.64
N THR A 607 -0.42 -25.55 -10.34
CA THR A 607 0.92 -26.14 -10.21
C THR A 607 1.59 -25.64 -8.94
N ASN A 608 2.13 -26.57 -8.14
CA ASN A 608 2.86 -26.24 -6.93
C ASN A 608 4.36 -26.11 -7.19
N PRO A 609 5.03 -25.05 -6.72
CA PRO A 609 6.47 -24.92 -6.81
C PRO A 609 7.21 -25.76 -5.77
N ASP A 610 8.49 -25.98 -5.99
CA ASP A 610 9.41 -26.58 -5.01
C ASP A 610 10.10 -25.49 -4.16
N ILE A 611 10.17 -24.26 -4.70
CA ILE A 611 10.62 -23.05 -4.01
C ILE A 611 9.71 -21.88 -4.44
N SER A 612 9.26 -21.04 -3.51
CA SER A 612 8.54 -19.80 -3.83
C SER A 612 9.12 -18.61 -3.07
N VAL A 613 9.11 -17.43 -3.69
CA VAL A 613 9.69 -16.20 -3.12
C VAL A 613 8.60 -15.17 -2.93
N HIS A 614 8.53 -14.58 -1.74
CA HIS A 614 7.50 -13.62 -1.34
C HIS A 614 8.16 -12.37 -0.75
N ALA A 615 7.80 -11.18 -1.23
CA ALA A 615 8.24 -9.90 -0.69
C ALA A 615 7.14 -8.85 -0.95
N LYS A 616 7.48 -7.58 -1.19
CA LYS A 616 6.53 -6.50 -1.52
C LYS A 616 5.31 -6.47 -0.58
N LEU A 617 4.20 -7.04 -1.03
CA LEU A 617 2.92 -7.11 -0.31
C LEU A 617 3.03 -7.83 1.05
N LEU A 618 4.08 -8.63 1.26
CA LEU A 618 4.40 -9.33 2.51
C LEU A 618 4.29 -8.45 3.75
N THR A 619 4.74 -7.20 3.69
CA THR A 619 4.73 -6.25 4.82
C THR A 619 3.67 -5.16 4.66
N GLY A 620 2.71 -5.35 3.74
CA GLY A 620 1.69 -4.35 3.41
C GLY A 620 2.24 -3.04 2.83
N GLY A 621 3.53 -3.00 2.46
CA GLY A 621 4.20 -1.81 1.93
C GLY A 621 4.94 -0.96 2.98
N LEU A 622 5.04 -1.40 4.25
CA LEU A 622 5.66 -0.58 5.30
C LEU A 622 7.18 -0.77 5.44
N LEU A 623 7.70 -1.99 5.31
CA LEU A 623 9.12 -2.30 5.54
C LEU A 623 9.66 -3.34 4.53
N PRO A 624 10.96 -3.34 4.21
CA PRO A 624 11.56 -4.42 3.43
C PRO A 624 11.63 -5.72 4.24
N LEU A 625 11.14 -6.81 3.65
CA LEU A 625 11.33 -8.18 4.11
C LEU A 625 11.05 -9.11 2.92
N CYS A 626 11.76 -10.23 2.85
CA CYS A 626 11.48 -11.30 1.91
C CYS A 626 11.50 -12.66 2.62
N ALA A 627 10.61 -13.56 2.20
CA ALA A 627 10.55 -14.95 2.61
C ALA A 627 10.68 -15.87 1.39
N THR A 628 11.70 -16.72 1.39
CA THR A 628 11.88 -17.80 0.43
C THR A 628 11.43 -19.11 1.08
N VAL A 629 10.34 -19.68 0.58
CA VAL A 629 9.76 -20.94 1.08
C VAL A 629 10.25 -22.08 0.21
N ALA A 630 10.73 -23.16 0.82
CA ALA A 630 11.27 -24.32 0.12
C ALA A 630 10.65 -25.64 0.60
N SER A 631 10.70 -26.64 -0.27
CA SER A 631 10.31 -28.01 0.08
C SER A 631 11.38 -28.74 0.91
N GLU A 632 10.95 -29.80 1.59
CA GLU A 632 11.85 -30.59 2.44
C GLU A 632 12.98 -31.20 1.60
N SER A 633 12.64 -31.70 0.40
CA SER A 633 13.62 -32.27 -0.52
C SER A 633 14.65 -31.27 -1.08
N ILE A 634 14.36 -29.96 -1.02
CA ILE A 634 15.36 -28.92 -1.33
C ILE A 634 16.26 -28.70 -0.11
N TYR A 635 15.68 -28.64 1.09
CA TYR A 635 16.43 -28.51 2.35
C TYR A 635 17.38 -29.68 2.58
N GLU A 636 16.95 -30.92 2.34
CA GLU A 636 17.76 -32.13 2.44
C GLU A 636 19.05 -32.06 1.59
N ALA A 637 19.05 -31.29 0.49
CA ALA A 637 20.24 -31.11 -0.34
C ALA A 637 21.35 -30.30 0.34
N PHE A 638 21.07 -29.60 1.43
CA PHE A 638 22.03 -28.81 2.20
C PHE A 638 22.45 -29.48 3.52
N LEU A 639 21.92 -30.68 3.79
CA LEU A 639 22.39 -31.49 4.91
C LEU A 639 23.70 -32.16 4.54
N GLY A 640 24.64 -32.13 5.48
CA GLY A 640 26.00 -32.63 5.35
C GLY A 640 26.76 -32.41 6.65
N ASP A 641 27.95 -33.01 6.76
CA ASP A 641 28.77 -32.95 7.97
C ASP A 641 29.58 -31.64 8.04
N GLU A 642 29.83 -31.01 6.89
CA GLU A 642 30.67 -29.82 6.78
C GLU A 642 29.86 -28.53 6.65
N LYS A 643 30.29 -27.45 7.31
CA LYS A 643 29.65 -26.12 7.20
C LYS A 643 29.57 -25.62 5.75
N SER A 644 30.53 -25.99 4.90
CA SER A 644 30.53 -25.64 3.48
C SER A 644 29.39 -26.25 2.66
N GLU A 645 28.69 -27.25 3.20
CA GLU A 645 27.53 -27.87 2.57
C GLU A 645 26.21 -27.16 2.92
N ALA A 646 26.21 -26.35 3.98
CA ALA A 646 25.07 -25.52 4.35
C ALA A 646 24.85 -24.39 3.33
N LEU A 647 23.65 -23.81 3.38
CA LEU A 647 23.35 -22.60 2.60
C LEU A 647 24.08 -21.39 3.21
N LEU A 648 25.29 -21.11 2.73
CA LEU A 648 26.10 -19.96 3.15
C LEU A 648 25.60 -18.67 2.49
N HIS A 649 24.40 -18.24 2.88
CA HIS A 649 23.78 -16.97 2.52
C HIS A 649 23.18 -16.37 3.78
N GLY A 650 23.39 -15.07 4.02
CA GLY A 650 22.75 -14.35 5.11
C GLY A 650 23.05 -12.86 5.00
N HIS A 651 22.16 -12.05 5.58
CA HIS A 651 22.35 -10.62 5.73
C HIS A 651 22.31 -10.26 7.20
N SER A 652 22.83 -9.08 7.54
CA SER A 652 22.77 -8.57 8.92
C SER A 652 21.33 -8.51 9.44
N TYR A 653 20.37 -8.14 8.59
CA TYR A 653 18.95 -8.01 8.95
C TYR A 653 18.08 -9.25 8.62
N THR A 654 18.70 -10.40 8.30
CA THR A 654 17.96 -11.65 8.05
C THR A 654 16.97 -11.90 9.19
N GLY A 655 15.68 -12.00 8.84
CA GLY A 655 14.62 -12.33 9.79
C GLY A 655 14.29 -11.24 10.81
N HIS A 656 14.58 -9.96 10.55
CA HIS A 656 14.38 -8.89 11.54
C HIS A 656 12.94 -8.84 12.13
N ALA A 657 12.87 -8.74 13.45
CA ALA A 657 11.62 -8.91 14.20
C ALA A 657 10.52 -7.90 13.85
N VAL A 658 10.90 -6.67 13.50
CA VAL A 658 9.96 -5.60 13.13
C VAL A 658 9.25 -5.94 11.83
N GLY A 659 9.98 -6.30 10.78
CA GLY A 659 9.39 -6.71 9.50
C GLY A 659 8.57 -7.98 9.64
N CYS A 660 9.04 -8.96 10.43
CA CYS A 660 8.28 -10.18 10.65
C CYS A 660 6.94 -9.93 11.35
N GLU A 661 6.89 -9.03 12.33
CA GLU A 661 5.65 -8.69 13.04
C GLU A 661 4.69 -7.90 12.15
N VAL A 662 5.21 -6.92 11.41
CA VAL A 662 4.41 -6.16 10.42
C VAL A 662 3.84 -7.09 9.36
N ALA A 663 4.65 -8.01 8.83
CA ALA A 663 4.19 -8.99 7.85
C ALA A 663 3.12 -9.91 8.42
N ARG A 664 3.30 -10.42 9.64
CA ARG A 664 2.32 -11.26 10.32
C ARG A 664 0.97 -10.54 10.45
N VAL A 665 0.96 -9.31 10.97
CA VAL A 665 -0.26 -8.51 11.12
C VAL A 665 -0.89 -8.19 9.77
N GLY A 666 -0.07 -7.86 8.76
CA GLY A 666 -0.55 -7.55 7.42
C GLY A 666 -1.23 -8.74 6.74
N LEU A 667 -0.61 -9.93 6.79
CA LEU A 667 -1.18 -11.15 6.23
C LEU A 667 -2.45 -11.59 6.97
N GLU A 668 -2.47 -11.54 8.30
CA GLU A 668 -3.68 -11.83 9.09
C GLU A 668 -4.83 -10.88 8.74
N THR A 669 -4.53 -9.60 8.50
CA THR A 669 -5.53 -8.61 8.07
C THR A 669 -6.11 -8.97 6.70
N MET A 670 -5.26 -9.26 5.71
CA MET A 670 -5.74 -9.65 4.37
C MET A 670 -6.48 -10.99 4.38
N GLN A 671 -6.04 -11.94 5.21
CA GLN A 671 -6.75 -13.20 5.41
C GLN A 671 -8.12 -12.98 6.05
N ALA A 672 -8.25 -12.06 6.99
CA ALA A 672 -9.55 -11.71 7.57
C ALA A 672 -10.50 -11.15 6.50
N LEU A 673 -10.01 -10.33 5.56
CA LEU A 673 -10.80 -9.83 4.43
C LEU A 673 -11.26 -10.97 3.50
N ASP A 674 -10.39 -11.94 3.20
CA ASP A 674 -10.77 -13.09 2.35
C ASP A 674 -11.80 -14.00 3.01
N ASN A 675 -11.80 -14.06 4.34
CA ASN A 675 -12.70 -14.90 5.15
C ASN A 675 -14.01 -14.19 5.51
N ASP A 676 -14.09 -12.86 5.39
CA ASP A 676 -15.28 -12.08 5.71
C ASP A 676 -16.35 -12.25 4.62
N LYS A 677 -17.38 -13.05 4.93
CA LYS A 677 -18.46 -13.42 4.01
C LYS A 677 -19.45 -12.28 3.74
N ASP A 678 -19.44 -11.26 4.58
CA ASP A 678 -20.26 -10.06 4.42
C ASP A 678 -19.37 -8.85 4.04
N GLY A 679 -18.07 -9.11 3.78
CA GLY A 679 -17.06 -8.11 3.50
C GLY A 679 -17.08 -7.60 2.05
N GLY A 680 -16.28 -6.55 1.80
CA GLY A 680 -16.22 -5.87 0.51
C GLY A 680 -15.80 -6.77 -0.66
N TRP A 681 -14.94 -7.76 -0.41
CA TRP A 681 -14.46 -8.68 -1.45
C TRP A 681 -15.56 -9.55 -2.04
N GLU A 682 -16.61 -9.87 -1.28
CA GLU A 682 -17.74 -10.66 -1.80
C GLU A 682 -18.60 -9.86 -2.79
N GLY A 683 -18.61 -8.53 -2.68
CA GLY A 683 -19.17 -7.66 -3.71
C GLY A 683 -18.43 -7.79 -5.03
N PHE A 684 -17.09 -7.68 -4.99
CA PHE A 684 -16.23 -7.80 -6.16
C PHE A 684 -16.26 -9.21 -6.77
N ARG A 685 -16.26 -10.26 -5.94
CA ARG A 685 -16.38 -11.66 -6.40
C ARG A 685 -17.68 -11.91 -7.17
N ARG A 686 -18.82 -11.41 -6.66
CA ARG A 686 -20.12 -11.56 -7.34
C ARG A 686 -20.18 -10.82 -8.67
N ASP A 687 -19.57 -9.63 -8.76
CA ASP A 687 -19.47 -8.88 -10.02
C ASP A 687 -18.76 -9.70 -11.13
N TRP A 688 -17.78 -10.51 -10.72
CA TRP A 688 -17.05 -11.43 -11.60
C TRP A 688 -17.68 -12.83 -11.73
N GLY A 689 -18.89 -13.05 -11.21
CA GLY A 689 -19.64 -14.30 -11.37
C GLY A 689 -19.18 -15.45 -10.48
N VAL A 690 -18.36 -15.20 -9.46
CA VAL A 690 -17.93 -16.23 -8.50
C VAL A 690 -19.09 -16.60 -7.57
N ASP A 691 -19.41 -17.89 -7.46
CA ASP A 691 -20.42 -18.40 -6.53
C ASP A 691 -19.90 -18.37 -5.08
N THR A 692 -20.38 -17.40 -4.31
CA THR A 692 -19.99 -17.18 -2.91
C THR A 692 -20.76 -18.05 -1.92
N ALA A 693 -21.88 -18.67 -2.32
CA ALA A 693 -22.71 -19.50 -1.43
C ALA A 693 -22.06 -20.86 -1.12
N SER A 694 -21.26 -21.39 -2.06
CA SER A 694 -20.55 -22.68 -1.94
C SER A 694 -19.35 -22.65 -0.98
N ARG A 695 -18.79 -21.47 -0.66
CA ARG A 695 -17.72 -21.28 0.35
C ARG A 695 -18.14 -21.62 1.79
N SER A 696 -19.39 -22.02 2.01
CA SER A 696 -20.00 -22.28 3.32
C SER A 696 -19.51 -23.53 4.08
N LYS A 697 -18.74 -24.45 3.46
CA LYS A 697 -18.37 -25.75 4.08
C LYS A 697 -16.89 -26.01 4.40
N ALA A 698 -15.95 -25.12 4.07
CA ALA A 698 -14.51 -25.48 4.08
C ALA A 698 -13.64 -24.92 5.23
N THR A 699 -14.12 -24.01 6.08
CA THR A 699 -13.24 -23.34 7.08
C THR A 699 -13.88 -23.28 8.46
N GLY A 700 -13.84 -24.42 9.16
CA GLY A 700 -14.14 -24.52 10.59
C GLY A 700 -13.30 -25.63 11.20
N GLY A 701 -12.09 -25.32 11.63
CA GLY A 701 -11.18 -26.30 12.22
C GLY A 701 -9.84 -25.72 12.65
N THR A 702 -9.85 -24.92 13.72
CA THR A 702 -8.67 -24.72 14.57
C THR A 702 -8.51 -25.94 15.47
N THR A 703 -7.85 -26.99 15.00
CA THR A 703 -7.28 -28.03 15.87
C THR A 703 -5.99 -28.54 15.24
N LEU A 704 -4.91 -28.44 16.01
CA LEU A 704 -3.66 -29.14 15.77
C LEU A 704 -3.93 -30.62 16.00
N ASP A 705 -4.38 -31.34 14.98
CA ASP A 705 -4.33 -32.80 14.98
C ASP A 705 -3.99 -33.34 13.59
N THR A 706 -2.93 -34.13 13.59
CA THR A 706 -2.36 -34.87 12.46
C THR A 706 -3.33 -35.96 11.99
N GLU A 707 -4.18 -35.66 11.01
CA GLU A 707 -4.77 -36.70 10.16
C GLU A 707 -4.82 -36.25 8.69
N VAL A 708 -4.06 -36.98 7.86
CA VAL A 708 -4.07 -36.88 6.40
C VAL A 708 -5.42 -37.41 5.90
N LYS A 709 -6.41 -36.53 5.70
CA LYS A 709 -7.64 -36.90 4.99
C LYS A 709 -7.32 -37.14 3.51
N LYS A 710 -7.59 -38.37 3.07
CA LYS A 710 -7.63 -38.77 1.65
C LYS A 710 -8.54 -37.81 0.87
N VAL A 711 -7.96 -37.18 -0.16
CA VAL A 711 -8.69 -36.42 -1.17
C VAL A 711 -9.58 -37.39 -1.94
N GLY A 712 -10.89 -37.30 -1.70
CA GLY A 712 -11.91 -38.00 -2.47
C GLY A 712 -12.07 -37.35 -3.84
N SER A 713 -12.17 -38.18 -4.87
CA SER A 713 -12.48 -37.81 -6.25
C SER A 713 -13.95 -37.40 -6.41
N GLY A 714 -14.22 -36.26 -7.05
CA GLY A 714 -15.48 -36.03 -7.74
C GLY A 714 -16.28 -34.78 -7.37
N GLU A 715 -15.68 -33.60 -7.44
CA GLU A 715 -16.31 -32.31 -7.81
C GLU A 715 -15.16 -31.30 -7.95
N GLN A 716 -14.75 -30.98 -9.18
CA GLN A 716 -13.61 -30.09 -9.44
C GLN A 716 -14.02 -28.64 -9.12
N GLU A 717 -13.44 -28.05 -8.07
CA GLU A 717 -13.67 -26.65 -7.70
C GLU A 717 -13.37 -25.72 -8.89
N LYS A 718 -14.38 -24.95 -9.28
CA LYS A 718 -14.26 -23.84 -10.25
C LYS A 718 -13.17 -22.87 -9.82
N ALA A 719 -12.37 -22.37 -10.78
CA ALA A 719 -11.32 -21.41 -10.48
C ALA A 719 -11.96 -20.07 -10.07
N GLN A 720 -11.77 -19.64 -8.82
CA GLN A 720 -12.35 -18.40 -8.30
C GLN A 720 -11.57 -17.19 -8.81
N VAL A 721 -11.81 -16.75 -10.05
CA VAL A 721 -11.11 -15.62 -10.67
C VAL A 721 -11.97 -14.35 -10.54
N TRP A 722 -11.40 -13.28 -9.98
CA TRP A 722 -12.12 -12.03 -9.73
C TRP A 722 -11.17 -10.83 -9.66
N SER A 723 -11.71 -9.62 -9.73
CA SER A 723 -10.96 -8.36 -9.61
C SER A 723 -11.76 -7.32 -8.83
N ILE A 724 -11.08 -6.39 -8.17
CA ILE A 724 -11.74 -5.22 -7.55
C ILE A 724 -12.34 -4.30 -8.60
N TRP A 725 -11.69 -4.22 -9.77
CA TRP A 725 -12.16 -3.47 -10.94
C TRP A 725 -13.37 -4.18 -11.56
N SER A 726 -14.44 -3.43 -11.80
CA SER A 726 -15.73 -3.95 -12.25
C SER A 726 -15.65 -4.51 -13.67
N ARG A 727 -16.40 -5.59 -13.91
CA ARG A 727 -16.48 -6.25 -15.21
C ARG A 727 -16.95 -5.29 -16.30
N ASP A 728 -17.94 -4.46 -15.99
CA ASP A 728 -18.50 -3.46 -16.90
C ASP A 728 -17.45 -2.41 -17.29
N PHE A 729 -16.66 -1.92 -16.32
CA PHE A 729 -15.61 -0.96 -16.58
C PHE A 729 -14.52 -1.54 -17.48
N VAL A 730 -14.00 -2.74 -17.14
CA VAL A 730 -12.98 -3.44 -17.93
C VAL A 730 -13.48 -3.72 -19.35
N THR A 731 -14.74 -4.15 -19.49
CA THR A 731 -15.39 -4.36 -20.78
C THR A 731 -15.43 -3.06 -21.58
N SER A 732 -15.85 -1.95 -20.95
CA SER A 732 -15.93 -0.64 -21.62
C SER A 732 -14.57 -0.15 -22.13
N LEU A 733 -13.49 -0.35 -21.36
CA LEU A 733 -12.14 0.01 -21.79
C LEU A 733 -11.67 -0.84 -22.96
N SER A 734 -12.03 -2.13 -22.98
CA SER A 734 -11.66 -3.05 -24.07
C SER A 734 -12.27 -2.72 -25.43
N HIS A 735 -13.24 -1.80 -25.48
CA HIS A 735 -13.89 -1.30 -26.71
C HIS A 735 -13.28 0.02 -27.21
N LEU A 736 -12.40 0.67 -26.45
CA LEU A 736 -11.77 1.91 -26.89
C LEU A 736 -10.84 1.65 -28.07
N GLU A 737 -10.92 2.50 -29.10
CA GLU A 737 -10.14 2.31 -30.32
C GLU A 737 -8.63 2.40 -30.07
N SER A 738 -8.20 3.22 -29.10
CA SER A 738 -6.79 3.38 -28.71
C SER A 738 -6.24 2.19 -27.91
N VAL A 739 -7.10 1.32 -27.39
CA VAL A 739 -6.74 0.18 -26.53
C VAL A 739 -6.61 -1.09 -27.37
N ASP A 740 -5.49 -1.80 -27.20
CA ASP A 740 -5.25 -3.10 -27.84
C ASP A 740 -5.73 -4.26 -26.96
N GLY A 741 -5.60 -4.13 -25.65
CA GLY A 741 -6.05 -5.14 -24.69
C GLY A 741 -6.09 -4.64 -23.25
N VAL A 742 -7.02 -5.17 -22.46
CA VAL A 742 -7.18 -4.86 -21.03
C VAL A 742 -7.16 -6.14 -20.21
N VAL A 743 -6.53 -6.09 -19.05
CA VAL A 743 -6.55 -7.18 -18.07
C VAL A 743 -6.82 -6.63 -16.69
N ALA A 744 -7.72 -7.29 -15.96
CA ALA A 744 -7.94 -7.03 -14.55
C ALA A 744 -7.95 -8.35 -13.77
N LEU A 745 -7.17 -8.44 -12.69
CA LEU A 745 -7.12 -9.60 -11.81
C LEU A 745 -6.70 -9.19 -10.40
N GLY A 746 -7.48 -9.59 -9.39
CA GLY A 746 -7.31 -9.16 -8.02
C GLY A 746 -7.32 -7.63 -7.93
N SER A 747 -6.21 -7.05 -7.49
CA SER A 747 -6.06 -5.59 -7.38
C SER A 747 -5.43 -4.92 -8.61
N VAL A 748 -5.01 -5.69 -9.62
CA VAL A 748 -4.27 -5.20 -10.78
C VAL A 748 -5.20 -4.87 -11.93
N LEU A 749 -5.05 -3.68 -12.52
CA LEU A 749 -5.59 -3.29 -13.82
C LEU A 749 -4.43 -2.91 -14.74
N ALA A 750 -4.35 -3.52 -15.91
CA ALA A 750 -3.36 -3.21 -16.95
C ALA A 750 -4.05 -2.92 -18.27
N ILE A 751 -3.68 -1.81 -18.90
CA ILE A 751 -4.27 -1.31 -20.15
C ILE A 751 -3.14 -1.19 -21.16
N THR A 752 -3.22 -1.98 -22.21
CA THR A 752 -2.26 -2.00 -23.32
C THR A 752 -2.80 -1.15 -24.45
N PHE A 753 -2.06 -0.13 -24.87
CA PHE A 753 -2.43 0.76 -25.97
C PHE A 753 -1.86 0.27 -27.30
N LYS A 754 -2.55 0.58 -28.39
CA LYS A 754 -2.03 0.32 -29.75
C LYS A 754 -0.78 1.16 -29.99
N ASP A 755 0.22 0.55 -30.60
CA ASP A 755 1.47 1.21 -30.97
C ASP A 755 1.58 1.24 -32.50
N GLU A 756 1.08 2.30 -33.13
CA GLU A 756 1.08 2.47 -34.59
C GLU A 756 2.49 2.67 -35.18
N GLN A 757 3.49 2.97 -34.35
CA GLN A 757 4.87 3.25 -34.79
C GLN A 757 5.89 2.18 -34.33
N GLY A 758 5.47 1.12 -33.64
CA GLY A 758 6.32 0.01 -33.22
C GLY A 758 7.41 0.40 -32.20
N GLY A 759 7.18 1.45 -31.40
CA GLY A 759 8.15 1.99 -30.45
C GLY A 759 8.38 1.18 -29.18
N GLY A 760 7.50 0.25 -28.80
CA GLY A 760 7.64 -0.56 -27.59
C GLY A 760 7.85 0.31 -26.33
N TYR A 761 9.07 0.31 -25.78
CA TYR A 761 9.46 1.12 -24.61
C TYR A 761 9.43 2.65 -24.84
N THR A 762 9.32 3.13 -26.08
CA THR A 762 9.32 4.57 -26.43
C THR A 762 7.93 5.09 -26.85
N SER A 763 6.85 4.47 -26.38
CA SER A 763 5.49 4.91 -26.73
C SER A 763 5.18 6.30 -26.16
N LYS A 764 5.04 7.28 -27.04
CA LYS A 764 4.61 8.66 -26.68
C LYS A 764 3.17 8.70 -26.17
N VAL A 765 2.32 7.75 -26.57
CA VAL A 765 0.90 7.70 -26.18
C VAL A 765 0.77 7.50 -24.68
N THR A 766 1.52 6.58 -24.10
CA THR A 766 1.48 6.30 -22.66
C THR A 766 2.07 7.42 -21.82
N GLU A 767 3.05 8.17 -22.33
CA GLU A 767 3.56 9.37 -21.66
C GLU A 767 2.49 10.46 -21.56
N VAL A 768 1.75 10.71 -22.66
CA VAL A 768 0.62 11.64 -22.68
C VAL A 768 -0.48 11.20 -21.72
N VAL A 769 -0.84 9.91 -21.72
CA VAL A 769 -1.85 9.37 -20.79
C VAL A 769 -1.38 9.53 -19.33
N ARG A 770 -0.12 9.21 -19.03
CA ARG A 770 0.46 9.39 -17.69
C ARG A 770 0.40 10.85 -17.25
N GLU A 771 0.77 11.78 -18.12
CA GLU A 771 0.71 13.23 -17.82
C GLU A 771 -0.73 13.68 -17.57
N ARG A 772 -1.69 13.26 -18.40
CA ARG A 772 -3.12 13.54 -18.16
C ARG A 772 -3.65 12.93 -16.88
N LEU A 773 -3.17 11.75 -16.47
CA LEU A 773 -3.54 11.14 -15.19
C LEU A 773 -2.99 11.94 -14.00
N LEU A 774 -1.75 12.42 -14.10
CA LEU A 774 -1.05 13.12 -13.02
C LEU A 774 -1.46 14.59 -12.88
N LEU A 775 -1.65 15.29 -14.00
CA LEU A 775 -2.02 16.71 -14.01
C LEU A 775 -3.55 16.91 -14.03
N GLY A 776 -4.28 15.82 -14.33
CA GLY A 776 -5.70 15.80 -14.65
C GLY A 776 -6.04 16.75 -15.78
N GLY A 777 -6.27 16.17 -16.97
CA GLY A 777 -6.91 16.92 -18.05
C GLY A 777 -8.15 17.62 -17.50
N GLY A 778 -8.34 18.90 -17.82
CA GLY A 778 -9.54 19.64 -17.43
C GLY A 778 -10.79 18.83 -17.80
N ASP A 779 -11.83 18.89 -16.97
CA ASP A 779 -13.11 18.33 -17.36
C ASP A 779 -13.59 18.97 -18.69
N ALA A 780 -14.62 18.40 -19.33
CA ALA A 780 -15.18 18.96 -20.57
C ALA A 780 -15.69 20.42 -20.40
N GLU A 781 -15.72 20.94 -19.17
CA GLU A 781 -16.10 22.31 -18.79
C GLU A 781 -14.89 23.20 -18.43
N GLY A 782 -13.65 22.71 -18.52
CA GLY A 782 -12.42 23.46 -18.25
C GLY A 782 -12.06 23.67 -16.77
N LYS A 783 -12.65 22.90 -15.84
CA LYS A 783 -12.29 22.96 -14.41
C LYS A 783 -11.14 22.01 -14.09
N SER A 784 -10.24 22.46 -13.22
CA SER A 784 -9.20 21.61 -12.67
C SER A 784 -9.78 20.43 -11.88
N PRO A 785 -9.12 19.28 -11.95
CA PRO A 785 -9.55 18.08 -11.25
C PRO A 785 -9.45 18.23 -9.72
N GLU A 786 -10.37 17.60 -8.98
CA GLU A 786 -10.38 17.66 -7.50
C GLU A 786 -9.33 16.75 -6.81
N TRP A 787 -8.68 15.87 -7.56
CA TRP A 787 -7.62 14.94 -7.12
C TRP A 787 -6.79 14.51 -8.34
N ASN A 788 -5.82 13.61 -8.28
CA ASN A 788 -5.01 13.13 -9.43
C ASN A 788 -4.73 11.62 -9.37
N ILE A 789 -4.23 11.01 -10.45
CA ILE A 789 -3.80 9.62 -10.48
C ILE A 789 -2.32 9.54 -10.83
N HIS A 790 -1.50 9.09 -9.87
CA HIS A 790 -0.11 8.72 -10.14
C HIS A 790 -0.05 7.29 -10.66
N ALA A 791 0.12 7.13 -11.97
CA ALA A 791 0.37 5.85 -12.63
C ALA A 791 1.81 5.80 -13.15
N ARG A 792 2.37 4.59 -13.26
CA ARG A 792 3.61 4.35 -14.01
C ARG A 792 3.31 3.59 -15.29
N ILE A 793 4.24 3.69 -16.22
CA ILE A 793 4.15 3.10 -17.55
C ILE A 793 5.23 2.04 -17.73
N LEU A 794 4.92 1.01 -18.52
CA LEU A 794 5.84 -0.03 -18.94
C LEU A 794 5.67 -0.22 -20.45
N GLY A 795 6.49 0.48 -21.24
CA GLY A 795 6.29 0.62 -22.68
C GLY A 795 4.89 1.17 -22.99
N ASN A 796 4.13 0.48 -23.84
CA ASN A 796 2.77 0.86 -24.22
C ASN A 796 1.69 0.44 -23.21
N VAL A 797 2.06 0.09 -21.98
CA VAL A 797 1.13 -0.31 -20.91
C VAL A 797 1.06 0.74 -19.82
N VAL A 798 -0.17 1.15 -19.47
CA VAL A 798 -0.48 1.86 -18.22
C VAL A 798 -1.10 0.86 -17.26
N TYR A 799 -0.66 0.88 -16.00
CA TYR A 799 -1.25 0.05 -14.97
C TYR A 799 -1.70 0.88 -13.76
N VAL A 800 -2.75 0.40 -13.11
CA VAL A 800 -3.29 0.95 -11.86
C VAL A 800 -3.51 -0.21 -10.90
N MET A 801 -3.11 -0.03 -9.64
CA MET A 801 -3.39 -0.98 -8.57
C MET A 801 -4.11 -0.30 -7.41
N GLY A 802 -5.11 -1.00 -6.88
CA GLY A 802 -5.70 -0.64 -5.59
C GLY A 802 -5.03 -1.38 -4.42
N SER A 803 -5.20 -0.84 -3.21
CA SER A 803 -4.98 -1.63 -1.99
C SER A 803 -6.04 -2.73 -1.84
N GLN A 804 -5.71 -3.72 -1.01
CA GLN A 804 -6.60 -4.82 -0.63
C GLN A 804 -7.80 -4.37 0.23
N VAL A 805 -7.77 -3.12 0.72
CA VAL A 805 -8.78 -2.54 1.61
C VAL A 805 -9.67 -1.50 0.91
N MET A 806 -9.52 -1.31 -0.41
CA MET A 806 -10.38 -0.42 -1.17
C MET A 806 -11.85 -0.83 -1.08
N THR A 807 -12.71 0.16 -0.88
CA THR A 807 -14.17 -0.01 -0.88
C THR A 807 -14.74 0.06 -2.31
N ALA A 808 -15.92 -0.52 -2.52
CA ALA A 808 -16.61 -0.44 -3.82
C ALA A 808 -16.91 1.01 -4.25
N GLU A 809 -17.16 1.92 -3.29
CA GLU A 809 -17.40 3.33 -3.59
C GLU A 809 -16.12 4.03 -4.09
N GLN A 810 -14.98 3.73 -3.47
CA GLN A 810 -13.66 4.22 -3.90
C GLN A 810 -13.32 3.70 -5.30
N VAL A 811 -13.46 2.40 -5.53
CA VAL A 811 -13.20 1.80 -6.85
C VAL A 811 -14.06 2.47 -7.91
N LYS A 812 -15.37 2.59 -7.69
CA LYS A 812 -16.28 3.24 -8.65
C LYS A 812 -15.90 4.69 -8.96
N SER A 813 -15.43 5.44 -7.96
CA SER A 813 -14.92 6.81 -8.17
C SER A 813 -13.66 6.83 -9.05
N ILE A 814 -12.74 5.90 -8.81
CA ILE A 814 -11.51 5.76 -9.61
C ILE A 814 -11.83 5.33 -11.04
N GLU A 815 -12.74 4.38 -11.24
CA GLU A 815 -13.19 3.93 -12.56
C GLU A 815 -13.83 5.06 -13.36
N GLY A 816 -14.70 5.86 -12.73
CA GLY A 816 -15.33 7.01 -13.37
C GLY A 816 -14.27 7.98 -13.91
N ARG A 817 -13.32 8.37 -13.05
CA ARG A 817 -12.26 9.30 -13.42
C ARG A 817 -11.29 8.73 -14.46
N LEU A 818 -10.85 7.49 -14.28
CA LEU A 818 -9.95 6.82 -15.23
C LEU A 818 -10.63 6.69 -16.60
N GLY A 819 -11.93 6.34 -16.62
CA GLY A 819 -12.73 6.25 -17.83
C GLY A 819 -12.89 7.59 -18.56
N GLU A 820 -13.09 8.69 -17.84
CA GLU A 820 -13.14 10.05 -18.40
C GLU A 820 -11.82 10.41 -19.10
N ILE A 821 -10.69 10.22 -18.40
CA ILE A 821 -9.35 10.58 -18.91
C ILE A 821 -8.96 9.73 -20.13
N LEU A 822 -9.33 8.45 -20.16
CA LEU A 822 -8.97 7.54 -21.25
C LEU A 822 -9.84 7.68 -22.50
N ARG A 823 -11.06 8.24 -22.37
CA ARG A 823 -11.97 8.49 -23.50
C ARG A 823 -11.68 9.83 -24.19
N ALA A 824 -11.19 10.81 -23.45
CA ALA A 824 -10.70 12.09 -23.97
C ALA A 824 -9.30 11.93 -24.58
#